data_AF-A0A8C3JP54-F1
#
_entry.id   AF-A0A8C3JP54-F1
#
_cell.length_a   1.000
_cell.length_b   1.000
_cell.length_c   1.000
_cell.angle_alpha   90.00
_cell.angle_beta   90.00
_cell.angle_gamma   90.00
#
_symmetry.space_group_name_H-M   'P 1'
#
loop_
_entity.id
_entity.type
_entity.pdbx_description
1 polymer ?
#
loop_
_entity_poly.entity_id
_entity_poly.type
_entity_poly.pdbx_seq_one_letter_code
_entity_poly.pdbx_strand_id
1 'polypeptide(L)'
;MSSDCLQMYFKGRFPVNQFLGRAYLCQGQLHTPLSTDNLEKFEKFVLFFMKAIDFATHDQRYYFLVYNASVLYWQLVRSYLKPGFCHCLIPSLSQIVNALNQTEEPDKEWRAELMINLLECFLDASKLKEAKEFSSTAASFIKENVPDKYAQLFSLMVMLLNILNSHKTGPFSTFHEIIVILAKYVAQLELIKNLDLILKRAVQLGDPGVIQVVCTTQWNLCLPLLQHNLHHHLQTPLISVADVLEEIDSMLILLRCQIHMEIARIEEDEERIEAAVEHLQKAIRLNNSGQYQEHLRLTFNRLRLHTVLYKSPECLEDQAVMMTEQAKRGKQKDNLRKRRSLLVNAGRALAPDSFQTALDSENEAKVSVGKSGSKISDLCAKAHHHIKCMEKVDEYLKHSRHENDRERIILWANLAKVARKQEVWDVCRAACKFCLLYDDTLFRKVTKPKKCNDRAANKERCHAGKIYFSISFQATINLLRLQGVKLNDHAVPPEDRSQYHPGYVSYLPENDPEWKTYSLWIDYLSQYAMENFQRAAEIGEELNEAWIVHNAVVYVLNYNRHLISSGRQREIIEYLQTLLGAIKTVGSTTILLMLCNALARGLILCWIPKPKLAEKKKTNVIQSFSVDPSGLPDIKAALEICEFALNVTTRTVPNEAVPIATQQQVIATWVKAKQLNQQQIGHELGTEENNNGAQNPIARVLVGLEMYSCNGLGLMDFTVPSLSQLVKLALECSWSDSLVELQTLTRLTYFAYVSHDYEIVTTCSKRIFRVRQEMLSAAACIQGKSIIENMSGQKHLRVTASEAFVQSARYAGEAGNYSLVMFAARHFWNTCLPLLSSPHDREQFKEPTEIILKNIIKAESKNKQVISNRYC
;
A
#
# COMPACT_ATOMS: atom_id res chain seq x y z
N MET A 1 -27.69 -37.78 -36.73
CA MET A 1 -27.14 -39.03 -36.18
C MET A 1 -27.05 -39.00 -34.65
N SER A 2 -26.18 -38.21 -34.01
CA SER A 2 -26.06 -38.22 -32.52
C SER A 2 -27.31 -37.77 -31.77
N SER A 3 -28.04 -36.76 -32.29
CA SER A 3 -29.32 -36.31 -31.72
C SER A 3 -30.41 -37.39 -31.82
N ASP A 4 -30.47 -38.11 -32.94
CA ASP A 4 -31.48 -39.14 -33.18
C ASP A 4 -31.25 -40.35 -32.28
N CYS A 5 -29.99 -40.76 -32.08
CA CYS A 5 -29.61 -41.82 -31.16
C CYS A 5 -29.98 -41.50 -29.69
N LEU A 6 -29.73 -40.26 -29.24
CA LEU A 6 -30.11 -39.83 -27.89
C LEU A 6 -31.63 -39.75 -27.72
N GLN A 7 -32.34 -39.30 -28.74
CA GLN A 7 -33.81 -39.26 -28.70
C GLN A 7 -34.41 -40.68 -28.64
N MET A 8 -33.82 -41.65 -29.33
CA MET A 8 -34.20 -43.07 -29.21
C MET A 8 -33.90 -43.62 -27.82
N TYR A 9 -32.72 -43.30 -27.25
CA TYR A 9 -32.33 -43.75 -25.91
C TYR A 9 -33.28 -43.23 -24.83
N PHE A 10 -33.58 -41.93 -24.80
CA PHE A 10 -34.46 -41.32 -23.79
C PHE A 10 -35.95 -41.64 -23.97
N LYS A 11 -36.41 -42.01 -25.17
CA LYS A 11 -37.78 -42.49 -25.42
C LYS A 11 -37.99 -43.95 -25.01
N GLY A 12 -36.92 -44.74 -24.91
CA GLY A 12 -36.97 -46.14 -24.48
C GLY A 12 -36.97 -46.31 -22.96
N ARG A 13 -37.18 -47.55 -22.48
CA ARG A 13 -36.88 -47.92 -21.09
C ARG A 13 -35.38 -48.22 -20.99
N PHE A 14 -34.60 -47.27 -20.46
CA PHE A 14 -33.17 -47.42 -20.29
C PHE A 14 -32.81 -47.83 -18.84
N PRO A 15 -31.77 -48.67 -18.65
CA PRO A 15 -31.26 -49.01 -17.33
C PRO A 15 -30.55 -47.82 -16.68
N VAL A 16 -30.73 -47.63 -15.37
CA VAL A 16 -30.07 -46.58 -14.57
C VAL A 16 -28.65 -47.03 -14.23
N ASN A 17 -27.72 -46.82 -15.17
CA ASN A 17 -26.30 -47.17 -15.03
C ASN A 17 -25.42 -46.09 -15.67
N GLN A 18 -24.11 -46.31 -15.76
CA GLN A 18 -23.15 -45.33 -16.32
C GLN A 18 -23.53 -44.75 -17.70
N PHE A 19 -24.31 -45.48 -18.51
CA PHE A 19 -24.75 -45.00 -19.82
C PHE A 19 -25.78 -43.86 -19.70
N LEU A 20 -26.53 -43.76 -18.60
CA LEU A 20 -27.40 -42.62 -18.33
C LEU A 20 -26.59 -41.34 -18.10
N GLY A 21 -25.55 -41.38 -17.26
CA GLY A 21 -24.64 -40.25 -17.05
C GLY A 21 -23.94 -39.82 -18.34
N ARG A 22 -23.46 -40.78 -19.14
CA ARG A 22 -22.86 -40.52 -20.47
C ARG A 22 -23.87 -39.95 -21.46
N ALA A 23 -25.11 -40.43 -21.46
CA ALA A 23 -26.17 -39.90 -22.32
C ALA A 23 -26.49 -38.44 -21.96
N TYR A 24 -26.53 -38.09 -20.68
CA TYR A 24 -26.65 -36.69 -20.26
C TYR A 24 -25.46 -35.83 -20.71
N LEU A 25 -24.23 -36.30 -20.60
CA LEU A 25 -23.05 -35.57 -21.11
C LEU A 25 -23.14 -35.35 -22.62
N CYS A 26 -23.48 -36.39 -23.39
CA CYS A 26 -23.67 -36.27 -24.84
C CYS A 26 -24.81 -35.31 -25.20
N GLN A 27 -25.91 -35.33 -24.45
CA GLN A 27 -27.02 -34.39 -24.63
C GLN A 27 -26.58 -32.95 -24.34
N GLY A 28 -25.81 -32.73 -23.28
CA GLY A 28 -25.21 -31.43 -22.97
C GLY A 28 -24.30 -30.95 -24.09
N GLN A 29 -23.46 -31.82 -24.65
CA GLN A 29 -22.55 -31.50 -25.75
C GLN A 29 -23.27 -31.05 -27.04
N LEU A 30 -24.51 -31.49 -27.28
CA LEU A 30 -25.33 -30.97 -28.40
C LEU A 30 -25.72 -29.50 -28.21
N HIS A 31 -25.78 -29.05 -26.95
CA HIS A 31 -26.08 -27.67 -26.57
C HIS A 31 -24.81 -26.85 -26.28
N THR A 32 -23.62 -27.35 -26.64
CA THR A 32 -22.35 -26.66 -26.41
C THR A 32 -22.43 -25.20 -26.87
N PRO A 33 -22.18 -24.24 -25.98
CA PRO A 33 -22.32 -22.83 -26.30
C PRO A 33 -21.16 -22.37 -27.19
N LEU A 34 -21.47 -21.97 -28.42
CA LEU A 34 -20.48 -21.51 -29.41
C LEU A 34 -20.15 -20.01 -29.28
N SER A 35 -21.04 -19.23 -28.66
CA SER A 35 -20.85 -17.81 -28.34
C SER A 35 -21.56 -17.44 -27.04
N THR A 36 -21.16 -16.33 -26.42
CA THR A 36 -21.75 -15.79 -25.19
C THR A 36 -23.14 -15.18 -25.39
N ASP A 37 -23.60 -15.03 -26.63
CA ASP A 37 -24.87 -14.37 -26.98
C ASP A 37 -26.10 -15.30 -26.86
N ASN A 38 -25.89 -16.61 -26.72
CA ASN A 38 -26.95 -17.61 -26.64
C ASN A 38 -27.04 -18.25 -25.26
N LEU A 39 -27.53 -17.49 -24.28
CA LEU A 39 -27.65 -17.91 -22.88
C LEU A 39 -28.55 -19.15 -22.72
N GLU A 40 -29.59 -19.29 -23.54
CA GLU A 40 -30.55 -20.41 -23.45
C GLU A 40 -29.88 -21.77 -23.79
N LYS A 41 -28.96 -21.79 -24.77
CA LYS A 41 -28.16 -23.00 -25.06
C LYS A 41 -27.16 -23.30 -23.95
N PHE A 42 -26.54 -22.28 -23.36
CA PHE A 42 -25.66 -22.43 -22.21
C PHE A 42 -26.39 -23.03 -21.00
N GLU A 43 -27.59 -22.52 -20.68
CA GLU A 43 -28.40 -23.06 -19.58
C GLU A 43 -28.78 -24.53 -19.82
N LYS A 44 -29.15 -24.90 -21.06
CA LYS A 44 -29.43 -26.31 -21.42
C LYS A 44 -28.18 -27.19 -21.34
N PHE A 45 -27.03 -26.68 -21.78
CA PHE A 45 -25.74 -27.35 -21.63
C PHE A 45 -25.41 -27.61 -20.16
N VAL A 46 -25.47 -26.57 -19.32
CA VAL A 46 -25.20 -26.66 -17.87
C VAL A 46 -26.17 -27.63 -17.21
N LEU A 47 -27.46 -27.56 -17.53
CA LEU A 47 -28.48 -28.44 -16.97
C LEU A 47 -28.15 -29.92 -17.18
N PHE A 48 -27.78 -30.33 -18.40
CA PHE A 48 -27.48 -31.72 -18.68
C PHE A 48 -26.14 -32.17 -18.07
N PHE A 49 -25.15 -31.29 -17.99
CA PHE A 49 -23.90 -31.57 -17.27
C PHE A 49 -24.12 -31.75 -15.77
N MET A 50 -24.96 -30.89 -15.16
CA MET A 50 -25.28 -31.02 -13.74
C MET A 50 -26.12 -32.28 -13.46
N LYS A 51 -27.01 -32.70 -14.36
CA LYS A 51 -27.71 -33.99 -14.25
C LYS A 51 -26.77 -35.19 -14.29
N ALA A 52 -25.71 -35.13 -15.10
CA ALA A 52 -24.70 -36.19 -15.16
C ALA A 52 -23.88 -36.27 -13.87
N ILE A 53 -23.49 -35.12 -13.32
CA ILE A 53 -22.74 -35.02 -12.07
C ILE A 53 -23.59 -35.46 -10.89
N ASP A 54 -24.82 -34.97 -10.80
CA ASP A 54 -25.78 -35.35 -9.77
C ASP A 54 -26.05 -36.86 -9.80
N PHE A 55 -26.28 -37.45 -10.98
CA PHE A 55 -26.39 -38.91 -11.09
C PHE A 55 -25.15 -39.65 -10.56
N ALA A 56 -23.95 -39.14 -10.89
CA ALA A 56 -22.69 -39.80 -10.56
C ALA A 56 -22.28 -39.67 -9.08
N THR A 57 -22.73 -38.63 -8.36
CA THR A 57 -22.41 -38.44 -6.94
C THR A 57 -23.16 -39.38 -6.00
N HIS A 58 -24.26 -39.99 -6.44
CA HIS A 58 -25.09 -40.89 -5.61
C HIS A 58 -24.50 -42.30 -5.41
N ASP A 59 -23.59 -42.75 -6.27
CA ASP A 59 -23.00 -44.09 -6.20
C ASP A 59 -21.48 -44.04 -6.45
N GLN A 60 -20.71 -44.55 -5.50
CA GLN A 60 -19.24 -44.56 -5.54
C GLN A 60 -18.68 -45.20 -6.82
N ARG A 61 -19.40 -46.17 -7.40
CA ARG A 61 -19.00 -46.83 -8.67
C ARG A 61 -18.96 -45.87 -9.86
N TYR A 62 -19.57 -44.69 -9.74
CA TYR A 62 -19.68 -43.70 -10.79
C TYR A 62 -18.89 -42.41 -10.51
N TYR A 63 -18.08 -42.32 -9.45
CA TYR A 63 -17.29 -41.11 -9.15
C TYR A 63 -16.35 -40.69 -10.30
N PHE A 64 -15.81 -41.66 -11.06
CA PHE A 64 -15.03 -41.37 -12.26
C PHE A 64 -15.80 -40.53 -13.31
N LEU A 65 -17.15 -40.60 -13.35
CA LEU A 65 -17.98 -39.76 -14.20
C LEU A 65 -18.03 -38.31 -13.70
N VAL A 66 -17.89 -38.04 -12.40
CA VAL A 66 -17.79 -36.68 -11.85
C VAL A 66 -16.50 -36.01 -12.34
N TYR A 67 -15.36 -36.70 -12.24
CA TYR A 67 -14.09 -36.22 -12.81
C TYR A 67 -14.22 -35.97 -14.32
N ASN A 68 -14.69 -36.96 -15.08
CA ASN A 68 -14.84 -36.83 -16.53
C ASN A 68 -15.79 -35.70 -16.93
N ALA A 69 -16.91 -35.54 -16.22
CA ALA A 69 -17.85 -34.46 -16.43
C ALA A 69 -17.23 -33.10 -16.12
N SER A 70 -16.40 -32.99 -15.07
CA SER A 70 -15.71 -31.74 -14.70
C SER A 70 -14.69 -31.32 -15.78
N VAL A 71 -13.93 -32.27 -16.33
CA VAL A 71 -12.95 -32.02 -17.40
C VAL A 71 -13.66 -31.61 -18.69
N LEU A 72 -14.71 -32.34 -19.07
CA LEU A 72 -15.51 -32.00 -20.25
C LEU A 72 -16.22 -30.66 -20.09
N TYR A 73 -16.79 -30.39 -18.92
CA TYR A 73 -17.39 -29.10 -18.60
C TYR A 73 -16.37 -27.99 -18.78
N TRP A 74 -15.21 -28.11 -18.13
CA TRP A 74 -14.15 -27.10 -18.16
C TRP A 74 -13.68 -26.79 -19.58
N GLN A 75 -13.48 -27.82 -20.41
CA GLN A 75 -13.09 -27.67 -21.81
C GLN A 75 -14.10 -26.87 -22.62
N LEU A 76 -15.40 -27.07 -22.35
CA LEU A 76 -16.50 -26.50 -23.11
C LEU A 76 -16.92 -25.10 -22.62
N VAL A 77 -16.63 -24.75 -21.36
CA VAL A 77 -16.97 -23.42 -20.80
C VAL A 77 -15.86 -22.37 -20.88
N ARG A 78 -14.68 -22.70 -21.43
CA ARG A 78 -13.55 -21.74 -21.54
C ARG A 78 -13.91 -20.41 -22.23
N SER A 79 -14.92 -20.40 -23.10
CA SER A 79 -15.42 -19.19 -23.76
C SER A 79 -16.09 -18.19 -22.80
N TYR A 80 -16.56 -18.64 -21.64
CA TYR A 80 -17.23 -17.82 -20.61
C TYR A 80 -16.29 -17.31 -19.50
N LEU A 81 -15.02 -17.76 -19.45
CA LEU A 81 -13.98 -17.31 -18.51
C LEU A 81 -13.39 -15.94 -18.89
N LYS A 82 -14.26 -15.00 -19.25
CA LYS A 82 -13.86 -13.69 -19.76
C LYS A 82 -14.51 -12.60 -18.93
N PRO A 83 -13.84 -11.44 -18.76
CA PRO A 83 -14.37 -10.37 -17.94
C PRO A 83 -15.80 -10.00 -18.37
N GLY A 84 -16.73 -10.00 -17.39
CA GLY A 84 -18.15 -9.73 -17.61
C GLY A 84 -19.05 -10.96 -17.81
N PHE A 85 -18.53 -12.15 -18.14
CA PHE A 85 -19.32 -13.40 -18.31
C PHE A 85 -18.99 -14.49 -17.28
N CYS A 86 -17.88 -14.35 -16.55
CA CYS A 86 -17.48 -15.27 -15.48
C CYS A 86 -18.58 -15.49 -14.41
N HIS A 87 -19.46 -14.49 -14.21
CA HIS A 87 -20.59 -14.59 -13.29
C HIS A 87 -21.59 -15.71 -13.63
N CYS A 88 -21.72 -16.07 -14.91
CA CYS A 88 -22.59 -17.16 -15.38
C CYS A 88 -22.06 -18.55 -14.99
N LEU A 89 -20.74 -18.67 -14.78
CA LEU A 89 -20.09 -19.94 -14.44
C LEU A 89 -20.09 -20.25 -12.96
N ILE A 90 -20.26 -19.23 -12.11
CA ILE A 90 -20.20 -19.37 -10.65
C ILE A 90 -21.13 -20.49 -10.14
N PRO A 91 -22.42 -20.57 -10.52
CA PRO A 91 -23.31 -21.59 -9.97
C PRO A 91 -22.88 -23.03 -10.30
N SER A 92 -22.58 -23.29 -11.58
CA SER A 92 -22.22 -24.62 -12.07
C SER A 92 -20.81 -25.04 -11.67
N LEU A 93 -19.84 -24.11 -11.67
CA LEU A 93 -18.47 -24.38 -11.24
C LEU A 93 -18.40 -24.62 -9.73
N SER A 94 -19.20 -23.90 -8.93
CA SER A 94 -19.35 -24.19 -7.48
C SER A 94 -19.90 -25.59 -7.23
N GLN A 95 -20.91 -26.00 -7.99
CA GLN A 95 -21.49 -27.34 -7.87
C GLN A 95 -20.49 -28.44 -8.26
N ILE A 96 -19.69 -28.22 -9.31
CA ILE A 96 -18.63 -29.14 -9.72
C ILE A 96 -17.54 -29.26 -8.65
N VAL A 97 -17.02 -28.14 -8.15
CA VAL A 97 -16.00 -28.15 -7.08
C VAL A 97 -16.53 -28.86 -5.85
N ASN A 98 -17.80 -28.62 -5.47
CA ASN A 98 -18.43 -29.33 -4.35
C ASN A 98 -18.57 -30.84 -4.61
N ALA A 99 -18.95 -31.26 -5.81
CA ALA A 99 -19.02 -32.67 -6.16
C ALA A 99 -17.64 -33.35 -6.08
N LEU A 100 -16.60 -32.72 -6.62
CA LEU A 100 -15.21 -33.22 -6.54
C LEU A 100 -14.68 -33.22 -5.10
N ASN A 101 -15.15 -32.30 -4.25
CA ASN A 101 -14.87 -32.31 -2.82
C ASN A 101 -15.51 -33.52 -2.13
N GLN A 102 -16.77 -33.83 -2.47
CA GLN A 102 -17.56 -34.91 -1.87
C GLN A 102 -17.08 -36.30 -2.31
N THR A 103 -16.63 -36.45 -3.56
CA THR A 103 -16.15 -37.73 -4.09
C THR A 103 -14.68 -38.03 -3.77
N GLU A 104 -14.01 -37.14 -3.01
CA GLU A 104 -12.59 -37.25 -2.65
C GLU A 104 -11.67 -37.53 -3.86
N GLU A 105 -11.88 -36.80 -4.96
CA GLU A 105 -11.15 -37.09 -6.21
C GLU A 105 -9.62 -37.08 -6.01
N PRO A 106 -8.90 -38.07 -6.57
CA PRO A 106 -7.48 -38.25 -6.36
C PRO A 106 -6.62 -37.17 -7.03
N ASP A 107 -7.13 -36.56 -8.10
CA ASP A 107 -6.44 -35.48 -8.81
C ASP A 107 -6.64 -34.13 -8.09
N LYS A 108 -5.86 -33.96 -7.02
CA LYS A 108 -5.89 -32.76 -6.19
C LYS A 108 -5.41 -31.52 -6.94
N GLU A 109 -4.56 -31.70 -7.96
CA GLU A 109 -4.05 -30.62 -8.81
C GLU A 109 -5.14 -30.06 -9.73
N TRP A 110 -5.97 -30.93 -10.32
CA TRP A 110 -7.13 -30.54 -11.10
C TRP A 110 -8.19 -29.83 -10.26
N ARG A 111 -8.47 -30.34 -9.06
CA ARG A 111 -9.37 -29.70 -8.12
C ARG A 111 -8.86 -28.31 -7.70
N ALA A 112 -7.57 -28.17 -7.42
CA ALA A 112 -6.94 -26.89 -7.12
C ALA A 112 -7.09 -25.88 -8.28
N GLU A 113 -6.93 -26.32 -9.52
CA GLU A 113 -7.13 -25.50 -10.71
C GLU A 113 -8.56 -24.94 -10.78
N LEU A 114 -9.57 -25.78 -10.58
CA LEU A 114 -10.98 -25.36 -10.60
C LEU A 114 -11.31 -24.41 -9.42
N MET A 115 -10.69 -24.59 -8.26
CA MET A 115 -10.84 -23.67 -7.12
C MET A 115 -10.22 -22.30 -7.39
N ILE A 116 -9.02 -22.23 -7.99
CA ILE A 116 -8.38 -20.95 -8.36
C ILE A 116 -9.27 -20.19 -9.35
N ASN A 117 -9.76 -20.88 -10.37
CA ASN A 117 -10.60 -20.27 -11.40
C ASN A 117 -11.99 -19.88 -10.88
N LEU A 118 -12.56 -20.61 -9.91
CA LEU A 118 -13.81 -20.21 -9.25
C LEU A 118 -13.62 -18.94 -8.43
N LEU A 119 -12.46 -18.78 -7.76
CA LEU A 119 -12.14 -17.54 -7.05
C LEU A 119 -11.98 -16.36 -8.03
N GLU A 120 -11.31 -16.55 -9.16
CA GLU A 120 -11.25 -15.56 -10.24
C GLU A 120 -12.65 -15.17 -10.73
N CYS A 121 -13.55 -16.14 -10.91
CA CYS A 121 -14.93 -15.86 -11.30
C CYS A 121 -15.68 -15.00 -10.27
N PHE A 122 -15.48 -15.24 -8.97
CA PHE A 122 -16.06 -14.40 -7.91
C PHE A 122 -15.51 -12.97 -7.93
N LEU A 123 -14.20 -12.80 -8.18
CA LEU A 123 -13.54 -11.50 -8.26
C LEU A 123 -14.05 -10.69 -9.46
N ASP A 124 -14.11 -11.31 -10.64
CA ASP A 124 -14.62 -10.68 -11.86
C ASP A 124 -16.08 -10.26 -11.74
N ALA A 125 -16.90 -11.08 -11.07
CA ALA A 125 -18.31 -10.78 -10.81
C ALA A 125 -18.52 -9.75 -9.69
N SER A 126 -17.44 -9.22 -9.08
CA SER A 126 -17.49 -8.34 -7.90
C SER A 126 -18.28 -8.93 -6.72
N LYS A 127 -18.37 -10.26 -6.64
CA LYS A 127 -18.99 -11.00 -5.52
C LYS A 127 -17.97 -11.17 -4.40
N LEU A 128 -17.54 -10.04 -3.84
CA LEU A 128 -16.40 -9.96 -2.92
C LEU A 128 -16.63 -10.70 -1.60
N LYS A 129 -17.89 -10.84 -1.17
CA LYS A 129 -18.23 -11.58 0.05
C LYS A 129 -18.02 -13.08 -0.15
N GLU A 130 -18.55 -13.62 -1.24
CA GLU A 130 -18.40 -15.01 -1.63
C GLU A 130 -16.93 -15.34 -1.98
N ALA A 131 -16.21 -14.42 -2.65
CA ALA A 131 -14.77 -14.55 -2.88
C ALA A 131 -13.97 -14.66 -1.58
N LYS A 132 -14.30 -13.84 -0.57
CA LYS A 132 -13.62 -13.86 0.73
C LYS A 132 -13.86 -15.17 1.48
N GLU A 133 -15.11 -15.61 1.55
CA GLU A 133 -15.50 -16.87 2.21
C GLU A 133 -14.86 -18.08 1.51
N PHE A 134 -14.89 -18.11 0.17
CA PHE A 134 -14.35 -19.21 -0.62
C PHE A 134 -12.80 -19.24 -0.63
N SER A 135 -12.13 -18.08 -0.64
CA SER A 135 -10.66 -17.99 -0.70
C SER A 135 -9.97 -18.69 0.48
N SER A 136 -10.57 -18.66 1.67
CA SER A 136 -10.02 -19.33 2.85
C SER A 136 -10.06 -20.85 2.70
N THR A 137 -11.14 -21.37 2.12
CA THR A 137 -11.32 -22.80 1.83
C THR A 137 -10.35 -23.27 0.73
N ALA A 138 -10.21 -22.49 -0.34
CA ALA A 138 -9.24 -22.76 -1.41
C ALA A 138 -7.78 -22.70 -0.91
N ALA A 139 -7.46 -21.73 -0.05
CA ALA A 139 -6.12 -21.59 0.53
C ALA A 139 -5.73 -22.78 1.41
N SER A 140 -6.65 -23.26 2.24
CA SER A 140 -6.38 -24.45 3.06
C SER A 140 -6.12 -25.68 2.19
N PHE A 141 -7.00 -25.94 1.21
CA PHE A 141 -6.88 -27.11 0.34
C PHE A 141 -5.62 -27.09 -0.53
N ILE A 142 -5.33 -25.96 -1.19
CA ILE A 142 -4.20 -25.84 -2.13
C ILE A 142 -2.88 -25.87 -1.39
N LYS A 143 -2.79 -25.24 -0.21
CA LYS A 143 -1.55 -25.24 0.57
C LYS A 143 -1.19 -26.63 1.10
N GLU A 144 -2.18 -27.43 1.47
CA GLU A 144 -1.97 -28.78 1.98
C GLU A 144 -1.66 -29.80 0.87
N ASN A 145 -2.25 -29.63 -0.32
CA ASN A 145 -2.24 -30.66 -1.35
C ASN A 145 -1.42 -30.30 -2.59
N VAL A 146 -1.25 -29.01 -2.92
CA VAL A 146 -0.59 -28.50 -4.15
C VAL A 146 0.14 -27.17 -3.87
N PRO A 147 1.16 -27.15 -3.00
CA PRO A 147 1.78 -25.92 -2.49
C PRO A 147 2.39 -25.03 -3.58
N ASP A 148 2.83 -25.61 -4.71
CA ASP A 148 3.40 -24.86 -5.83
C ASP A 148 2.40 -23.88 -6.49
N LYS A 149 1.09 -24.20 -6.43
CA LYS A 149 0.01 -23.33 -6.93
C LYS A 149 -0.44 -22.28 -5.91
N TYR A 150 0.07 -22.33 -4.68
CA TYR A 150 -0.29 -21.36 -3.64
C TYR A 150 0.11 -19.94 -4.00
N ALA A 151 1.22 -19.75 -4.74
CA ALA A 151 1.64 -18.43 -5.21
C ALA A 151 0.61 -17.79 -6.16
N GLN A 152 -0.03 -18.58 -7.02
CA GLN A 152 -1.09 -18.13 -7.93
C GLN A 152 -2.36 -17.75 -7.16
N LEU A 153 -2.79 -18.60 -6.21
CA LEU A 153 -3.92 -18.28 -5.34
C LEU A 153 -3.64 -17.03 -4.49
N PHE A 154 -2.43 -16.91 -3.95
CA PHE A 154 -2.01 -15.78 -3.14
C PHE A 154 -2.06 -14.47 -3.92
N SER A 155 -1.68 -14.48 -5.20
CA SER A 155 -1.82 -13.33 -6.09
C SER A 155 -3.27 -12.86 -6.22
N LEU A 156 -4.22 -13.79 -6.34
CA LEU A 156 -5.66 -13.49 -6.39
C LEU A 156 -6.21 -13.02 -5.04
N MET A 157 -5.72 -13.55 -3.93
CA MET A 157 -6.06 -13.07 -2.59
C MET A 157 -5.54 -11.65 -2.33
N VAL A 158 -4.36 -11.32 -2.85
CA VAL A 158 -3.81 -9.95 -2.85
C VAL A 158 -4.64 -9.03 -3.75
N MET A 159 -5.10 -9.51 -4.91
CA MET A 159 -6.03 -8.77 -5.76
C MET A 159 -7.38 -8.52 -5.08
N LEU A 160 -7.96 -9.53 -4.42
CA LEU A 160 -9.17 -9.40 -3.59
C LEU A 160 -8.97 -8.33 -2.51
N LEU A 161 -7.83 -8.36 -1.81
CA LEU A 161 -7.47 -7.40 -0.77
C LEU A 161 -7.30 -5.99 -1.36
N ASN A 162 -6.69 -5.87 -2.55
CA ASN A 162 -6.53 -4.61 -3.26
C ASN A 162 -7.88 -4.02 -3.70
N ILE A 163 -8.82 -4.84 -4.19
CA ILE A 163 -10.17 -4.40 -4.59
C ILE A 163 -11.01 -4.02 -3.36
N LEU A 164 -10.92 -4.78 -2.27
CA LEU A 164 -11.57 -4.45 -1.00
C LEU A 164 -11.03 -3.14 -0.38
N ASN A 165 -9.75 -2.83 -0.63
CA ASN A 165 -9.10 -1.61 -0.14
C ASN A 165 -9.19 -0.41 -1.12
N SER A 166 -9.37 -0.63 -2.43
CA SER A 166 -9.48 0.44 -3.45
C SER A 166 -10.80 1.22 -3.36
N HIS A 167 -11.82 0.66 -2.71
CA HIS A 167 -13.02 1.40 -2.28
C HIS A 167 -12.77 2.37 -1.10
N LYS A 168 -11.52 2.48 -0.61
CA LYS A 168 -11.10 3.53 0.33
C LYS A 168 -9.99 4.36 -0.31
N THR A 169 -10.34 5.60 -0.65
CA THR A 169 -9.48 6.59 -1.33
C THR A 169 -8.14 6.84 -0.60
N GLY A 170 -6.99 6.61 -1.26
CA GLY A 170 -5.65 6.99 -0.78
C GLY A 170 -4.51 6.54 -1.73
N PRO A 171 -3.35 7.24 -1.78
CA PRO A 171 -2.47 7.32 -2.96
C PRO A 171 -1.40 6.21 -3.12
N PHE A 172 -1.10 5.93 -4.39
CA PHE A 172 -0.07 5.02 -4.90
C PHE A 172 1.37 5.46 -4.55
N SER A 173 1.94 4.90 -3.48
CA SER A 173 3.40 4.70 -3.32
C SER A 173 3.76 3.67 -2.24
N THR A 174 2.78 3.21 -1.46
CA THR A 174 2.91 2.16 -0.43
C THR A 174 3.05 0.74 -1.00
N PHE A 175 3.09 0.55 -2.32
CA PHE A 175 2.88 -0.77 -2.93
C PHE A 175 4.03 -1.76 -2.67
N HIS A 176 5.29 -1.32 -2.62
CA HIS A 176 6.44 -2.23 -2.39
C HIS A 176 6.63 -2.56 -0.90
N GLU A 177 6.47 -1.57 -0.01
CA GLU A 177 6.56 -1.77 1.45
C GLU A 177 5.36 -2.57 1.99
N ILE A 178 4.14 -2.34 1.47
CA ILE A 178 3.00 -3.19 1.79
C ILE A 178 3.22 -4.62 1.29
N ILE A 179 3.83 -4.85 0.12
CA ILE A 179 4.12 -6.20 -0.38
C ILE A 179 5.17 -6.93 0.49
N VAL A 180 6.24 -6.27 0.94
CA VAL A 180 7.27 -6.87 1.80
C VAL A 180 6.72 -7.11 3.21
N ILE A 181 5.93 -6.17 3.75
CA ILE A 181 5.25 -6.33 5.04
C ILE A 181 4.19 -7.44 4.94
N LEU A 182 3.41 -7.50 3.85
CA LEU A 182 2.43 -8.58 3.59
C LEU A 182 3.12 -9.95 3.38
N ALA A 183 4.29 -10.01 2.76
CA ALA A 183 5.04 -11.26 2.58
C ALA A 183 5.59 -11.78 3.93
N LYS A 184 6.14 -10.89 4.77
CA LYS A 184 6.57 -11.22 6.14
C LYS A 184 5.39 -11.60 7.04
N TYR A 185 4.26 -10.90 6.87
CA TYR A 185 2.98 -11.15 7.53
C TYR A 185 2.35 -12.50 7.15
N VAL A 186 2.39 -12.87 5.87
CA VAL A 186 1.87 -14.15 5.38
C VAL A 186 2.72 -15.31 5.89
N ALA A 187 4.05 -15.14 5.94
CA ALA A 187 4.96 -16.09 6.57
C ALA A 187 4.73 -16.24 8.09
N GLN A 188 4.33 -15.17 8.79
CA GLN A 188 3.97 -15.22 10.21
C GLN A 188 2.60 -15.89 10.46
N LEU A 189 1.59 -15.65 9.61
CA LEU A 189 0.26 -16.28 9.72
C LEU A 189 0.29 -17.79 9.43
N GLU A 190 0.83 -18.20 8.29
CA GLU A 190 2.07 -18.97 8.29
C GLU A 190 2.35 -19.95 9.45
N LEU A 191 3.37 -19.55 10.20
CA LEU A 191 3.86 -20.14 11.43
C LEU A 191 2.80 -20.26 12.53
N ILE A 192 1.88 -19.30 12.66
CA ILE A 192 0.80 -19.37 13.67
C ILE A 192 -0.12 -20.58 13.40
N LYS A 193 -0.50 -20.84 12.14
CA LYS A 193 -1.28 -22.03 11.77
C LYS A 193 -0.54 -23.32 12.07
N ASN A 194 0.77 -23.35 11.84
CA ASN A 194 1.61 -24.50 12.17
C ASN A 194 1.73 -24.71 13.68
N LEU A 195 1.80 -23.62 14.47
CA LEU A 195 1.79 -23.68 15.92
C LEU A 195 0.44 -24.14 16.48
N ASP A 196 -0.70 -23.79 15.89
CA ASP A 196 -2.01 -24.35 16.26
C ASP A 196 -2.04 -25.88 16.08
N LEU A 197 -1.46 -26.39 15.00
CA LEU A 197 -1.31 -27.83 14.76
C LEU A 197 -0.38 -28.49 15.78
N ILE A 198 0.74 -27.83 16.12
CA ILE A 198 1.68 -28.30 17.13
C ILE A 198 1.04 -28.27 18.52
N LEU A 199 0.26 -27.24 18.85
CA LEU A 199 -0.46 -27.10 20.11
C LEU A 199 -1.45 -28.25 20.27
N LYS A 200 -2.26 -28.56 19.25
CA LYS A 200 -3.17 -29.71 19.26
C LYS A 200 -2.45 -31.04 19.50
N ARG A 201 -1.28 -31.24 18.89
CA ARG A 201 -0.45 -32.44 19.12
C ARG A 201 0.15 -32.45 20.53
N ALA A 202 0.58 -31.32 21.06
CA ALA A 202 1.10 -31.20 22.41
C ALA A 202 0.02 -31.52 23.46
N VAL A 203 -1.23 -31.08 23.24
CA VAL A 203 -2.39 -31.46 24.07
C VAL A 203 -2.63 -32.97 24.03
N GLN A 204 -2.55 -33.60 22.85
CA GLN A 204 -2.70 -35.06 22.71
C GLN A 204 -1.59 -35.85 23.43
N LEU A 205 -0.38 -35.30 23.50
CA LEU A 205 0.75 -35.91 24.21
C LEU A 205 0.67 -35.71 25.74
N GLY A 206 -0.14 -34.76 26.21
CA GLY A 206 -0.47 -34.59 27.63
C GLY A 206 0.65 -34.01 28.50
N ASP A 207 1.69 -33.39 27.92
CA ASP A 207 2.78 -32.76 28.66
C ASP A 207 2.49 -31.25 28.90
N PRO A 208 2.20 -30.81 30.14
CA PRO A 208 1.86 -29.43 30.44
C PRO A 208 3.02 -28.45 30.17
N GLY A 209 4.27 -28.87 30.28
CA GLY A 209 5.44 -28.03 30.05
C GLY A 209 5.60 -27.70 28.56
N VAL A 210 5.43 -28.69 27.70
CA VAL A 210 5.46 -28.50 26.23
C VAL A 210 4.30 -27.62 25.78
N ILE A 211 3.09 -27.87 26.31
CA ILE A 211 1.90 -27.05 26.01
C ILE A 211 2.14 -25.58 26.38
N GLN A 212 2.69 -25.31 27.57
CA GLN A 212 3.00 -23.94 28.01
C GLN A 212 4.04 -23.24 27.12
N VAL A 213 5.07 -23.95 26.67
CA VAL A 213 6.09 -23.41 25.76
C VAL A 213 5.47 -23.06 24.40
N VAL A 214 4.63 -23.94 23.85
CA VAL A 214 3.93 -23.68 22.58
C VAL A 214 2.99 -22.48 22.71
N CYS A 215 2.17 -22.42 23.76
CA CYS A 215 1.28 -21.29 24.05
C CYS A 215 2.04 -19.96 24.20
N THR A 216 3.17 -19.95 24.91
CA THR A 216 4.01 -18.76 25.09
C THR A 216 4.66 -18.32 23.78
N THR A 217 5.13 -19.27 22.97
CA THR A 217 5.74 -19.01 21.66
C THR A 217 4.71 -18.43 20.70
N GLN A 218 3.50 -18.99 20.70
CA GLN A 218 2.39 -18.54 19.87
C GLN A 218 1.91 -17.13 20.27
N TRP A 219 1.81 -16.84 21.58
CA TRP A 219 1.56 -15.49 22.08
C TRP A 219 2.61 -14.48 21.60
N ASN A 220 3.90 -14.82 21.73
CA ASN A 220 4.99 -13.94 21.31
C ASN A 220 4.99 -13.66 19.80
N LEU A 221 4.55 -14.62 18.99
CA LEU A 221 4.37 -14.44 17.54
C LEU A 221 3.12 -13.63 17.18
N CYS A 222 2.09 -13.64 18.04
CA CYS A 222 0.90 -12.82 17.88
C CYS A 222 1.14 -11.35 18.26
N LEU A 223 2.05 -11.05 19.20
CA LEU A 223 2.31 -9.68 19.70
C LEU A 223 2.58 -8.63 18.60
N PRO A 224 3.43 -8.86 17.58
CA PRO A 224 3.65 -7.89 16.50
C PRO A 224 2.43 -7.70 15.58
N LEU A 225 1.48 -8.63 15.63
CA LEU A 225 0.30 -8.70 14.76
C LEU A 225 -0.97 -8.13 15.43
N LEU A 226 -0.91 -7.68 16.69
CA LEU A 226 -2.02 -7.06 17.44
C LEU A 226 -2.42 -5.65 16.92
N GLN A 227 -2.27 -5.41 15.61
CA GLN A 227 -2.75 -4.20 14.97
C GLN A 227 -4.22 -4.36 14.59
N HIS A 228 -5.02 -3.31 14.77
CA HIS A 228 -6.48 -3.30 14.60
C HIS A 228 -7.01 -3.87 13.26
N ASN A 229 -6.21 -3.85 12.18
CA ASN A 229 -6.61 -4.39 10.88
C ASN A 229 -6.41 -5.92 10.76
N LEU A 230 -5.67 -6.54 11.68
CA LEU A 230 -5.23 -7.94 11.63
C LEU A 230 -5.88 -8.82 12.71
N HIS A 231 -6.60 -8.19 13.65
CA HIS A 231 -7.28 -8.80 14.80
C HIS A 231 -8.11 -10.04 14.46
N HIS A 232 -8.85 -10.01 13.35
CA HIS A 232 -9.69 -11.13 12.90
C HIS A 232 -8.91 -12.43 12.60
N HIS A 233 -7.63 -12.34 12.23
CA HIS A 233 -6.80 -13.52 11.99
C HIS A 233 -6.20 -14.11 13.27
N LEU A 234 -6.23 -13.36 14.37
CA LEU A 234 -5.67 -13.77 15.66
C LEU A 234 -6.73 -14.28 16.64
N GLN A 235 -8.01 -14.07 16.34
CA GLN A 235 -9.14 -14.50 17.17
C GLN A 235 -9.06 -16.00 17.50
N THR A 236 -9.08 -16.86 16.48
CA THR A 236 -9.10 -18.33 16.67
C THR A 236 -7.82 -18.86 17.33
N PRO A 237 -6.61 -18.44 16.92
CA PRO A 237 -5.38 -18.85 17.59
C PRO A 237 -5.33 -18.44 19.07
N LEU A 238 -5.74 -17.21 19.40
CA LEU A 238 -5.72 -16.73 20.78
C LEU A 238 -6.77 -17.42 21.66
N ILE A 239 -7.97 -17.69 21.15
CA ILE A 239 -8.98 -18.48 21.85
C ILE A 239 -8.46 -19.89 22.11
N SER A 240 -7.85 -20.55 21.11
CA SER A 240 -7.26 -21.88 21.29
C SER A 240 -6.17 -21.90 22.37
N VAL A 241 -5.32 -20.88 22.43
CA VAL A 241 -4.29 -20.76 23.48
C VAL A 241 -4.95 -20.53 24.85
N ALA A 242 -5.99 -19.69 24.91
CA ALA A 242 -6.71 -19.40 26.15
C ALA A 242 -7.39 -20.64 26.73
N ASP A 243 -8.11 -21.39 25.88
CA ASP A 243 -8.85 -22.58 26.28
C ASP A 243 -7.89 -23.69 26.75
N VAL A 244 -6.82 -23.95 26.00
CA VAL A 244 -5.83 -24.98 26.37
C VAL A 244 -5.11 -24.63 27.67
N LEU A 245 -4.76 -23.35 27.90
CA LEU A 245 -4.17 -22.91 29.16
C LEU A 245 -5.15 -22.98 30.35
N GLU A 246 -6.46 -22.83 30.09
CA GLU A 246 -7.53 -23.00 31.08
C GLU A 246 -7.75 -24.48 31.41
N GLU A 247 -7.74 -25.37 30.40
CA GLU A 247 -7.90 -26.83 30.56
C GLU A 247 -6.79 -27.48 31.39
N ILE A 248 -5.53 -27.05 31.22
CA ILE A 248 -4.40 -27.57 32.01
C ILE A 248 -4.23 -26.86 33.37
N ASP A 249 -5.15 -25.97 33.74
CA ASP A 249 -5.07 -25.05 34.88
C ASP A 249 -3.68 -24.40 35.03
N SER A 250 -3.20 -23.79 33.95
CA SER A 250 -1.83 -23.27 33.90
C SER A 250 -1.64 -22.12 34.91
N MET A 251 -0.52 -22.21 35.66
CA MET A 251 -0.03 -21.16 36.56
C MET A 251 0.48 -19.89 35.84
N LEU A 252 0.43 -19.84 34.49
CA LEU A 252 0.76 -18.64 33.70
C LEU A 252 -0.37 -17.60 33.74
N ILE A 253 -0.77 -17.20 34.94
CA ILE A 253 -1.94 -16.33 35.22
C ILE A 253 -1.83 -14.99 34.48
N LEU A 254 -0.63 -14.39 34.43
CA LEU A 254 -0.38 -13.13 33.72
C LEU A 254 -0.62 -13.26 32.21
N LEU A 255 -0.13 -14.34 31.60
CA LEU A 255 -0.30 -14.62 30.18
C LEU A 255 -1.78 -14.87 29.86
N ARG A 256 -2.47 -15.68 30.67
CA ARG A 256 -3.92 -15.94 30.52
C ARG A 256 -4.74 -14.63 30.61
N CYS A 257 -4.39 -13.73 31.53
CA CYS A 257 -5.00 -12.42 31.64
C CYS A 257 -4.77 -11.55 30.38
N GLN A 258 -3.53 -11.50 29.88
CA GLN A 258 -3.18 -10.75 28.65
C GLN A 258 -3.91 -11.27 27.42
N ILE A 259 -4.01 -12.58 27.25
CA ILE A 259 -4.71 -13.20 26.13
C ILE A 259 -6.20 -12.84 26.17
N HIS A 260 -6.87 -12.96 27.31
CA HIS A 260 -8.29 -12.61 27.42
C HIS A 260 -8.57 -11.11 27.21
N MET A 261 -7.65 -10.22 27.60
CA MET A 261 -7.76 -8.79 27.28
C MET A 261 -7.72 -8.52 25.77
N GLU A 262 -6.81 -9.18 25.05
CA GLU A 262 -6.70 -9.01 23.60
C GLU A 262 -7.86 -9.68 22.86
N ILE A 263 -8.33 -10.86 23.28
CA ILE A 263 -9.54 -11.48 22.71
C ILE A 263 -10.74 -10.54 22.90
N ALA A 264 -10.91 -9.95 24.09
CA ALA A 264 -12.00 -9.01 24.33
C ALA A 264 -11.96 -7.79 23.40
N ARG A 265 -10.76 -7.27 23.08
CA ARG A 265 -10.58 -6.19 22.09
C ARG A 265 -10.94 -6.65 20.67
N ILE A 266 -10.59 -7.89 20.29
CA ILE A 266 -10.93 -8.46 18.98
C ILE A 266 -12.45 -8.64 18.85
N GLU A 267 -13.11 -9.19 19.86
CA GLU A 267 -14.56 -9.35 19.88
C GLU A 267 -15.30 -8.00 19.90
N GLU A 268 -14.76 -6.98 20.58
CA GLU A 268 -15.27 -5.60 20.54
C GLU A 268 -15.17 -5.00 19.11
N ASP A 269 -14.07 -5.26 18.41
CA ASP A 269 -13.85 -4.80 17.03
C ASP A 269 -14.82 -5.47 16.04
N GLU A 270 -15.21 -6.73 16.29
CA GLU A 270 -16.19 -7.50 15.51
C GLU A 270 -17.65 -7.29 15.97
N GLU A 271 -17.89 -6.34 16.86
CA GLU A 271 -19.21 -5.98 17.42
C GLU A 271 -19.90 -7.10 18.23
N ARG A 272 -19.15 -8.13 18.67
CA ARG A 272 -19.64 -9.21 19.55
C ARG A 272 -19.46 -8.83 21.02
N ILE A 273 -20.21 -7.82 21.45
CA ILE A 273 -20.07 -7.19 22.78
C ILE A 273 -20.23 -8.20 23.92
N GLU A 274 -21.15 -9.15 23.81
CA GLU A 274 -21.40 -10.17 24.85
C GLU A 274 -20.17 -11.07 25.07
N ALA A 275 -19.56 -11.57 24.00
CA ALA A 275 -18.32 -12.35 24.05
C ALA A 275 -17.14 -11.52 24.59
N ALA A 276 -17.05 -10.24 24.18
CA ALA A 276 -16.04 -9.32 24.70
C ALA A 276 -16.17 -9.12 26.22
N VAL A 277 -17.40 -8.98 26.73
CA VAL A 277 -17.70 -8.85 28.17
C VAL A 277 -17.33 -10.12 28.92
N GLU A 278 -17.63 -11.31 28.39
CA GLU A 278 -17.27 -12.59 29.01
C GLU A 278 -15.76 -12.77 29.15
N HIS A 279 -14.99 -12.49 28.10
CA HIS A 279 -13.53 -12.55 28.15
C HIS A 279 -12.93 -11.51 29.11
N LEU A 280 -13.51 -10.30 29.19
CA LEU A 280 -13.11 -9.31 30.19
C LEU A 280 -13.37 -9.76 31.62
N GLN A 281 -14.48 -10.45 31.89
CA GLN A 281 -14.75 -11.04 33.22
C GLN A 281 -13.72 -12.12 33.58
N LYS A 282 -13.33 -12.96 32.61
CA LYS A 282 -12.24 -13.94 32.80
C LYS A 282 -10.91 -13.24 33.11
N ALA A 283 -10.56 -12.18 32.37
CA ALA A 283 -9.35 -11.39 32.64
C ALA A 283 -9.37 -10.73 34.04
N ILE A 284 -10.52 -10.20 34.49
CA ILE A 284 -10.69 -9.63 35.84
C ILE A 284 -10.44 -10.68 36.92
N ARG A 285 -10.98 -11.89 36.76
CA ARG A 285 -10.78 -12.99 37.71
C ARG A 285 -9.33 -13.47 37.79
N LEU A 286 -8.58 -13.35 36.69
CA LEU A 286 -7.17 -13.75 36.61
C LEU A 286 -6.19 -12.63 37.04
N ASN A 287 -6.65 -11.39 37.22
CA ASN A 287 -5.79 -10.26 37.56
C ASN A 287 -5.41 -10.20 39.05
N ASN A 288 -4.72 -11.24 39.53
CA ASN A 288 -4.31 -11.37 40.95
C ASN A 288 -3.26 -10.34 41.38
N SER A 289 -2.47 -9.79 40.44
CA SER A 289 -1.42 -8.80 40.71
C SER A 289 -1.91 -7.36 40.76
N GLY A 290 -3.18 -7.10 40.44
CA GLY A 290 -3.76 -5.75 40.38
C GLY A 290 -3.27 -4.88 39.22
N GLN A 291 -2.31 -5.35 38.41
CA GLN A 291 -1.61 -4.55 37.40
C GLN A 291 -2.55 -3.97 36.32
N TYR A 292 -3.63 -4.67 35.97
CA TYR A 292 -4.61 -4.25 34.96
C TYR A 292 -5.98 -3.86 35.55
N GLN A 293 -6.09 -3.71 36.86
CA GLN A 293 -7.39 -3.65 37.55
C GLN A 293 -8.23 -2.44 37.12
N GLU A 294 -7.62 -1.27 37.01
CA GLU A 294 -8.29 -0.05 36.54
C GLU A 294 -8.68 -0.18 35.05
N HIS A 295 -7.78 -0.66 34.18
CA HIS A 295 -8.06 -0.83 32.75
C HIS A 295 -9.23 -1.78 32.50
N LEU A 296 -9.22 -2.93 33.18
CA LEU A 296 -10.27 -3.93 33.08
C LEU A 296 -11.60 -3.40 33.62
N ARG A 297 -11.60 -2.68 34.75
CA ARG A 297 -12.80 -2.07 35.33
C ARG A 297 -13.43 -1.05 34.37
N LEU A 298 -12.63 -0.16 33.79
CA LEU A 298 -13.09 0.87 32.85
C LEU A 298 -13.63 0.25 31.56
N THR A 299 -12.90 -0.69 30.98
CA THR A 299 -13.29 -1.35 29.73
C THR A 299 -14.54 -2.21 29.93
N PHE A 300 -14.64 -2.91 31.06
CA PHE A 300 -15.82 -3.69 31.43
C PHE A 300 -17.06 -2.81 31.62
N ASN A 301 -16.92 -1.70 32.36
CA ASN A 301 -18.02 -0.75 32.54
C ASN A 301 -18.48 -0.16 31.19
N ARG A 302 -17.54 0.24 30.34
CA ARG A 302 -17.83 0.69 28.96
C ARG A 302 -18.63 -0.36 28.22
N LEU A 303 -18.09 -1.56 28.01
CA LEU A 303 -18.75 -2.62 27.22
C LEU A 303 -20.10 -3.07 27.81
N ARG A 304 -20.24 -3.10 29.13
CA ARG A 304 -21.52 -3.41 29.77
C ARG A 304 -22.59 -2.38 29.40
N LEU A 305 -22.24 -1.11 29.24
CA LEU A 305 -23.15 -0.07 28.75
C LEU A 305 -23.49 -0.27 27.27
N HIS A 306 -22.60 -0.85 26.44
CA HIS A 306 -22.91 -1.23 25.05
C HIS A 306 -23.97 -2.34 24.94
N THR A 307 -24.15 -3.19 25.94
CA THR A 307 -25.24 -4.20 26.01
C THR A 307 -26.60 -3.61 26.42
N VAL A 308 -26.61 -2.42 27.04
CA VAL A 308 -27.84 -1.77 27.56
C VAL A 308 -28.28 -0.65 26.60
N LEU A 309 -28.59 -1.01 25.35
CA LEU A 309 -28.91 -0.03 24.28
C LEU A 309 -30.29 0.65 24.41
N TYR A 310 -31.12 0.24 25.37
CA TYR A 310 -32.51 0.68 25.52
C TYR A 310 -32.82 1.36 26.86
N LYS A 311 -31.81 1.69 27.68
CA LYS A 311 -31.99 2.59 28.83
C LYS A 311 -31.06 3.79 28.67
N SER A 312 -31.61 5.00 28.79
CA SER A 312 -30.84 6.25 28.79
C SER A 312 -29.90 6.27 30.00
N PRO A 313 -28.57 6.26 29.81
CA PRO A 313 -27.63 6.35 30.92
C PRO A 313 -27.77 7.72 31.64
N GLU A 314 -27.70 7.74 32.96
CA GLU A 314 -27.74 9.00 33.74
C GLU A 314 -26.42 9.79 33.62
N CYS A 315 -25.30 9.09 33.41
CA CYS A 315 -23.98 9.68 33.27
C CYS A 315 -23.74 10.24 31.84
N LEU A 316 -23.17 11.45 31.76
CA LEU A 316 -22.93 12.16 30.49
C LEU A 316 -21.90 11.45 29.60
N GLU A 317 -20.87 10.85 30.21
CA GLU A 317 -19.85 10.05 29.54
C GLU A 317 -20.47 8.81 28.87
N ASP A 318 -21.40 8.14 29.55
CA ASP A 318 -22.08 6.95 29.04
C ASP A 318 -23.05 7.29 27.89
N GLN A 319 -23.70 8.47 27.97
CA GLN A 319 -24.49 9.01 26.87
C GLN A 319 -23.62 9.28 25.63
N ALA A 320 -22.41 9.83 25.81
CA ALA A 320 -21.47 10.08 24.73
C ALA A 320 -20.99 8.78 24.05
N VAL A 321 -20.69 7.74 24.85
CA VAL A 321 -20.33 6.40 24.34
C VAL A 321 -21.48 5.84 23.50
N MET A 322 -22.69 5.81 24.05
CA MET A 322 -23.86 5.27 23.37
C MET A 322 -24.11 5.96 22.02
N MET A 323 -24.06 7.30 21.97
CA MET A 323 -24.29 8.06 20.73
C MET A 323 -23.18 7.85 19.69
N THR A 324 -21.92 7.76 20.13
CA THR A 324 -20.77 7.48 19.24
C THR A 324 -20.91 6.10 18.59
N GLU A 325 -21.39 5.12 19.35
CA GLU A 325 -21.61 3.75 18.86
C GLU A 325 -22.84 3.63 17.96
N GLN A 326 -23.93 4.34 18.26
CA GLN A 326 -25.06 4.45 17.35
C GLN A 326 -24.65 5.05 16.00
N ALA A 327 -23.74 6.03 16.00
CA ALA A 327 -23.20 6.59 14.76
C ALA A 327 -22.30 5.61 14.00
N LYS A 328 -21.59 4.71 14.70
CA LYS A 328 -20.77 3.63 14.12
C LYS A 328 -21.64 2.55 13.44
N ARG A 329 -22.75 2.16 14.07
CA ARG A 329 -23.67 1.08 13.63
C ARG A 329 -24.63 1.45 12.48
N GLY A 330 -24.66 2.71 12.05
CA GLY A 330 -25.57 3.15 10.99
C GLY A 330 -25.36 2.36 9.69
N LYS A 331 -26.42 1.77 9.14
CA LYS A 331 -26.35 1.05 7.84
C LYS A 331 -25.91 2.02 6.74
N GLN A 332 -25.33 1.53 5.63
CA GLN A 332 -24.97 2.39 4.48
C GLN A 332 -26.13 3.30 3.99
N LYS A 333 -27.40 2.93 4.25
CA LYS A 333 -28.61 3.73 3.98
C LYS A 333 -28.92 4.85 4.98
N ASP A 334 -28.26 4.93 6.14
CA ASP A 334 -28.47 6.05 7.07
C ASP A 334 -27.85 7.33 6.51
N ASN A 335 -28.65 8.39 6.36
CA ASN A 335 -28.20 9.69 5.86
C ASN A 335 -27.04 10.25 6.70
N LEU A 336 -25.99 10.76 6.04
CA LEU A 336 -24.83 11.41 6.68
C LEU A 336 -25.23 12.45 7.73
N ARG A 337 -26.33 13.16 7.52
CA ARG A 337 -26.90 14.13 8.46
C ARG A 337 -27.27 13.52 9.82
N LYS A 338 -27.81 12.29 9.83
CA LYS A 338 -28.20 11.55 11.03
C LYS A 338 -26.94 11.07 11.78
N ARG A 339 -25.95 10.55 11.07
CA ARG A 339 -24.66 10.16 11.68
C ARG A 339 -23.92 11.36 12.28
N ARG A 340 -23.86 12.48 11.55
CA ARG A 340 -23.32 13.74 12.06
C ARG A 340 -24.07 14.20 13.31
N SER A 341 -25.42 14.15 13.32
CA SER A 341 -26.19 14.58 14.49
C SER A 341 -25.89 13.76 15.75
N LEU A 342 -25.70 12.44 15.62
CA LEU A 342 -25.34 11.56 16.73
C LEU A 342 -23.94 11.88 17.27
N LEU A 343 -22.96 12.10 16.38
CA LEU A 343 -21.60 12.47 16.78
C LEU A 343 -21.53 13.88 17.41
N VAL A 344 -22.33 14.83 16.91
CA VAL A 344 -22.46 16.16 17.51
C VAL A 344 -23.04 16.07 18.92
N ASN A 345 -24.11 15.27 19.10
CA ASN A 345 -24.72 15.08 20.42
C ASN A 345 -23.78 14.36 21.39
N ALA A 346 -22.96 13.41 20.89
CA ALA A 346 -21.93 12.76 21.70
C ALA A 346 -20.90 13.77 22.24
N GLY A 347 -20.38 14.66 21.38
CA GLY A 347 -19.45 15.70 21.82
C GLY A 347 -20.09 16.75 22.74
N ARG A 348 -21.38 17.08 22.53
CA ARG A 348 -22.14 17.96 23.45
C ARG A 348 -22.35 17.33 24.82
N ALA A 349 -22.52 16.02 24.91
CA ALA A 349 -22.60 15.34 26.20
C ALA A 349 -21.28 15.48 26.99
N LEU A 350 -20.13 15.46 26.31
CA LEU A 350 -18.82 15.63 26.92
C LEU A 350 -18.48 17.09 27.28
N ALA A 351 -18.83 18.05 26.41
CA ALA A 351 -18.60 19.49 26.62
C ALA A 351 -19.66 20.33 25.90
N PRO A 352 -20.81 20.64 26.53
CA PRO A 352 -21.98 21.20 25.83
C PRO A 352 -21.72 22.50 25.06
N ASP A 353 -21.28 23.54 25.76
CA ASP A 353 -21.14 24.88 25.18
C ASP A 353 -19.83 25.04 24.41
N SER A 354 -18.75 24.46 24.93
CA SER A 354 -17.41 24.57 24.35
C SER A 354 -17.27 23.73 23.09
N PHE A 355 -17.86 22.53 23.05
CA PHE A 355 -17.85 21.71 21.84
C PHE A 355 -18.70 22.33 20.73
N GLN A 356 -19.84 22.93 21.08
CA GLN A 356 -20.64 23.65 20.09
C GLN A 356 -19.89 24.87 19.54
N THR A 357 -19.18 25.60 20.40
CA THR A 357 -18.30 26.71 19.97
C THR A 357 -17.22 26.24 19.01
N ALA A 358 -16.63 25.06 19.26
CA ALA A 358 -15.65 24.45 18.36
C ALA A 358 -16.24 24.03 17.01
N LEU A 359 -17.48 23.54 16.96
CA LEU A 359 -18.17 23.22 15.69
C LEU A 359 -18.59 24.48 14.93
N ASP A 360 -18.91 25.55 15.66
CA ASP A 360 -19.37 26.80 15.07
C ASP A 360 -18.26 27.58 14.38
N SER A 361 -16.99 27.31 14.67
CA SER A 361 -15.83 27.98 14.05
C SER A 361 -15.77 27.77 12.53
N GLU A 362 -16.30 26.64 12.04
CA GLU A 362 -16.32 26.26 10.63
C GLU A 362 -17.71 26.42 10.00
N ASN A 363 -18.70 26.88 10.75
CA ASN A 363 -20.06 27.05 10.26
C ASN A 363 -20.20 28.38 9.51
N GLU A 364 -20.17 28.32 8.17
CA GLU A 364 -20.26 29.49 7.30
C GLU A 364 -21.52 30.34 7.54
N ALA A 365 -22.63 29.73 7.97
CA ALA A 365 -23.87 30.45 8.27
C ALA A 365 -23.77 31.35 9.52
N LYS A 366 -22.75 31.16 10.36
CA LYS A 366 -22.49 31.97 11.57
C LYS A 366 -21.47 33.07 11.36
N VAL A 367 -20.83 33.13 10.18
CA VAL A 367 -19.85 34.15 9.83
C VAL A 367 -20.59 35.44 9.50
N SER A 368 -20.17 36.56 10.07
CA SER A 368 -20.71 37.88 9.72
C SER A 368 -20.33 38.24 8.28
N VAL A 369 -21.25 38.88 7.54
CA VAL A 369 -20.97 39.39 6.19
C VAL A 369 -19.78 40.36 6.24
N GLY A 370 -18.86 40.25 5.27
CA GLY A 370 -17.67 41.09 5.18
C GLY A 370 -18.03 42.58 5.15
N LYS A 371 -17.22 43.42 5.82
CA LYS A 371 -17.49 44.85 6.01
C LYS A 371 -17.63 45.62 4.69
N SER A 372 -16.89 45.20 3.66
CA SER A 372 -16.87 45.86 2.35
C SER A 372 -17.67 45.11 1.27
N GLY A 373 -18.31 43.98 1.58
CA GLY A 373 -18.99 43.11 0.61
C GLY A 373 -18.06 42.49 -0.45
N SER A 374 -16.75 42.66 -0.30
CA SER A 374 -15.73 42.05 -1.17
C SER A 374 -15.41 40.63 -0.74
N LYS A 375 -14.96 39.80 -1.69
CA LYS A 375 -14.56 38.41 -1.42
C LYS A 375 -13.42 38.30 -0.40
N ILE A 376 -12.51 39.28 -0.37
CA ILE A 376 -11.42 39.35 0.63
C ILE A 376 -12.00 39.60 2.02
N SER A 377 -12.99 40.48 2.13
CA SER A 377 -13.66 40.78 3.41
C SER A 377 -14.43 39.59 3.97
N ASP A 378 -15.07 38.80 3.11
CA ASP A 378 -15.74 37.56 3.52
C ASP A 378 -14.75 36.50 4.01
N LEU A 379 -13.62 36.33 3.33
CA LEU A 379 -12.53 35.44 3.75
C LEU A 379 -11.92 35.88 5.08
N CYS A 380 -11.69 37.18 5.25
CA CYS A 380 -11.21 37.78 6.48
C CYS A 380 -12.19 37.56 7.65
N ALA A 381 -13.50 37.77 7.43
CA ALA A 381 -14.54 37.52 8.42
C ALA A 381 -14.58 36.05 8.84
N LYS A 382 -14.43 35.12 7.88
CA LYS A 382 -14.34 33.68 8.13
C LYS A 382 -13.14 33.32 9.01
N ALA A 383 -11.95 33.85 8.69
CA ALA A 383 -10.74 33.61 9.48
C ALA A 383 -10.88 34.15 10.91
N HIS A 384 -11.35 35.40 11.07
CA HIS A 384 -11.58 36.00 12.39
C HIS A 384 -12.60 35.21 13.22
N HIS A 385 -13.69 34.77 12.60
CA HIS A 385 -14.70 33.95 13.27
C HIS A 385 -14.11 32.64 13.78
N HIS A 386 -13.31 31.95 12.96
CA HIS A 386 -12.63 30.74 13.36
C HIS A 386 -11.67 30.97 14.53
N ILE A 387 -10.79 31.97 14.43
CA ILE A 387 -9.80 32.32 15.46
C ILE A 387 -10.51 32.63 16.79
N LYS A 388 -11.53 33.50 16.77
CA LYS A 388 -12.28 33.89 17.96
C LYS A 388 -12.99 32.70 18.62
N CYS A 389 -13.54 31.78 17.83
CA CYS A 389 -14.15 30.57 18.38
C CYS A 389 -13.09 29.65 19.01
N MET A 390 -11.93 29.49 18.38
CA MET A 390 -10.83 28.68 18.92
C MET A 390 -10.22 29.28 20.18
N GLU A 391 -10.07 30.61 20.28
CA GLU A 391 -9.61 31.30 21.50
C GLU A 391 -10.54 31.03 22.68
N LYS A 392 -11.86 31.15 22.48
CA LYS A 392 -12.85 30.82 23.53
C LYS A 392 -12.79 29.36 23.97
N VAL A 393 -12.59 28.46 23.02
CA VAL A 393 -12.38 27.04 23.33
C VAL A 393 -11.11 26.91 24.16
N ASP A 394 -9.97 27.45 23.72
CA ASP A 394 -8.69 27.39 24.42
C ASP A 394 -8.73 28.00 25.84
N GLU A 395 -9.48 29.07 26.04
CA GLU A 395 -9.73 29.65 27.36
C GLU A 395 -10.52 28.69 28.26
N TYR A 396 -11.61 28.11 27.76
CA TYR A 396 -12.36 27.09 28.51
C TYR A 396 -11.48 25.89 28.85
N LEU A 397 -10.69 25.44 27.87
CA LEU A 397 -9.80 24.31 28.00
C LEU A 397 -8.77 24.54 29.13
N LYS A 398 -8.15 25.73 29.22
CA LYS A 398 -7.17 26.06 30.28
C LYS A 398 -7.73 26.01 31.71
N HIS A 399 -9.03 26.28 31.88
CA HIS A 399 -9.67 26.39 33.19
C HIS A 399 -10.43 25.13 33.61
N SER A 400 -10.67 24.20 32.68
CA SER A 400 -11.40 22.97 32.99
C SER A 400 -10.47 21.87 33.53
N ARG A 401 -10.62 21.53 34.82
CA ARG A 401 -10.09 20.28 35.40
C ARG A 401 -11.27 19.42 35.80
N HIS A 402 -11.51 18.31 35.10
CA HIS A 402 -12.57 17.37 35.46
C HIS A 402 -11.99 16.22 36.29
N GLU A 403 -12.74 15.73 37.27
CA GLU A 403 -12.34 14.58 38.09
C GLU A 403 -12.08 13.31 37.22
N ASN A 404 -12.68 13.22 36.03
CA ASN A 404 -12.60 12.10 35.07
C ASN A 404 -11.76 12.39 33.82
N ASP A 405 -10.79 13.30 33.90
CA ASP A 405 -9.93 13.71 32.76
C ASP A 405 -9.35 12.54 31.95
N ARG A 406 -9.01 11.42 32.60
CA ARG A 406 -8.46 10.21 31.93
C ARG A 406 -9.48 9.49 31.04
N GLU A 407 -10.71 9.35 31.49
CA GLU A 407 -11.78 8.67 30.74
C GLU A 407 -12.20 9.54 29.55
N ARG A 408 -12.33 10.85 29.75
CA ARG A 408 -12.73 11.80 28.71
C ARG A 408 -11.77 11.84 27.52
N ILE A 409 -10.45 11.70 27.72
CA ILE A 409 -9.48 11.59 26.61
C ILE A 409 -9.80 10.42 25.69
N ILE A 410 -10.08 9.26 26.28
CA ILE A 410 -10.38 8.04 25.53
C ILE A 410 -11.69 8.23 24.74
N LEU A 411 -12.68 8.88 25.35
CA LEU A 411 -13.95 9.20 24.70
C LEU A 411 -13.77 10.19 23.54
N TRP A 412 -12.98 11.25 23.71
CA TRP A 412 -12.66 12.20 22.63
C TRP A 412 -11.89 11.55 21.49
N ALA A 413 -10.90 10.71 21.80
CA ALA A 413 -10.13 9.97 20.80
C ALA A 413 -11.01 8.99 20.01
N ASN A 414 -11.93 8.30 20.69
CA ASN A 414 -12.91 7.43 20.05
C ASN A 414 -13.87 8.21 19.16
N LEU A 415 -14.37 9.35 19.63
CA LEU A 415 -15.23 10.25 18.85
C LEU A 415 -14.50 10.72 17.57
N ALA A 416 -13.25 11.17 17.69
CA ALA A 416 -12.43 11.59 16.54
C ALA A 416 -12.20 10.44 15.54
N LYS A 417 -11.89 9.23 16.04
CA LYS A 417 -11.69 8.03 15.22
C LYS A 417 -12.97 7.65 14.44
N VAL A 418 -14.12 7.65 15.10
CA VAL A 418 -15.41 7.34 14.45
C VAL A 418 -15.81 8.44 13.48
N ALA A 419 -15.68 9.71 13.86
CA ALA A 419 -15.98 10.84 12.99
C ALA A 419 -15.14 10.82 11.70
N ARG A 420 -13.84 10.54 11.80
CA ARG A 420 -12.97 10.32 10.63
C ARG A 420 -13.47 9.17 9.76
N LYS A 421 -13.78 8.00 10.34
CA LYS A 421 -14.26 6.82 9.59
C LYS A 421 -15.60 7.11 8.86
N GLN A 422 -16.42 8.01 9.40
CA GLN A 422 -17.70 8.41 8.84
C GLN A 422 -17.62 9.68 7.98
N GLU A 423 -16.40 10.18 7.69
CA GLU A 423 -16.15 11.41 6.90
C GLU A 423 -16.79 12.69 7.47
N VAL A 424 -17.05 12.72 8.78
CA VAL A 424 -17.57 13.88 9.50
C VAL A 424 -16.39 14.70 10.05
N TRP A 425 -15.76 15.46 9.16
CA TRP A 425 -14.46 16.10 9.41
C TRP A 425 -14.48 17.26 10.41
N ASP A 426 -15.58 18.01 10.48
CA ASP A 426 -15.77 19.11 11.45
C ASP A 426 -15.85 18.58 12.89
N VAL A 427 -16.65 17.54 13.12
CA VAL A 427 -16.72 16.83 14.41
C VAL A 427 -15.38 16.17 14.73
N CYS A 428 -14.69 15.63 13.72
CA CYS A 428 -13.36 15.05 13.90
C CYS A 428 -12.35 16.11 14.38
N ARG A 429 -12.28 17.29 13.75
CA ARG A 429 -11.38 18.39 14.15
C ARG A 429 -11.72 18.93 15.54
N ALA A 430 -13.01 19.13 15.83
CA ALA A 430 -13.46 19.55 17.15
C ALA A 430 -13.03 18.53 18.23
N ALA A 431 -13.36 17.25 18.07
CA ALA A 431 -12.96 16.20 19.02
C ALA A 431 -11.43 16.10 19.18
N CYS A 432 -10.71 16.26 18.08
CA CYS A 432 -9.25 16.35 18.06
C CYS A 432 -8.72 17.49 18.94
N LYS A 433 -9.31 18.69 18.87
CA LYS A 433 -8.90 19.83 19.69
C LYS A 433 -9.07 19.57 21.19
N PHE A 434 -10.14 18.88 21.61
CA PHE A 434 -10.34 18.48 23.00
C PHE A 434 -9.38 17.37 23.48
N CYS A 435 -8.77 16.60 22.56
CA CYS A 435 -7.73 15.65 22.93
C CYS A 435 -6.41 16.33 23.32
N LEU A 436 -6.04 17.46 22.69
CA LEU A 436 -4.76 18.17 22.93
C LEU A 436 -4.58 18.71 24.33
N LEU A 437 -5.68 19.07 24.97
CA LEU A 437 -5.75 19.59 26.33
C LEU A 437 -4.95 18.75 27.34
N TYR A 438 -4.97 17.46 27.11
CA TYR A 438 -4.46 16.48 28.04
C TYR A 438 -3.01 16.10 27.75
N ASP A 439 -2.40 16.61 26.66
CA ASP A 439 -0.97 16.46 26.40
C ASP A 439 -0.13 17.37 27.32
N ASP A 440 -0.50 18.67 27.39
CA ASP A 440 0.27 19.70 28.12
C ASP A 440 0.31 19.51 29.65
N THR A 441 -0.73 18.91 30.23
CA THR A 441 -0.84 18.72 31.69
C THR A 441 -0.28 17.39 32.19
N LEU A 442 -0.20 16.37 31.33
CA LEU A 442 0.17 15.00 31.71
C LEU A 442 1.56 14.57 31.21
N PHE A 443 2.05 15.05 30.07
CA PHE A 443 3.33 14.59 29.51
C PHE A 443 4.52 15.46 29.95
N ARG A 444 4.36 16.79 30.06
CA ARG A 444 5.44 17.70 30.54
C ARG A 444 5.80 17.51 32.02
N LYS A 445 4.87 17.03 32.86
CA LYS A 445 5.09 16.80 34.31
C LYS A 445 5.81 15.49 34.66
N VAL A 446 6.05 14.59 33.69
CA VAL A 446 6.66 13.26 33.92
C VAL A 446 8.20 13.29 33.78
N THR A 447 8.82 14.47 33.71
CA THR A 447 10.29 14.65 33.76
C THR A 447 10.93 14.37 35.13
N LYS A 448 10.18 13.88 36.13
CA LYS A 448 10.74 13.32 37.37
C LYS A 448 10.51 11.81 37.45
N PRO A 449 11.56 10.98 37.54
CA PRO A 449 11.40 9.53 37.62
C PRO A 449 10.86 9.16 39.00
N LYS A 450 9.55 8.92 39.11
CA LYS A 450 8.98 8.21 40.26
C LYS A 450 9.07 6.71 40.00
N LYS A 451 9.71 5.98 40.94
CA LYS A 451 9.94 4.54 40.91
C LYS A 451 8.63 3.74 40.88
N CYS A 452 8.68 2.62 40.13
CA CYS A 452 7.83 1.43 40.14
C CYS A 452 6.32 1.59 40.42
N ASN A 453 5.51 1.59 39.34
CA ASN A 453 4.41 0.62 39.08
C ASN A 453 3.53 1.00 37.87
N ASP A 454 3.72 2.17 37.24
CA ASP A 454 2.82 2.70 36.18
C ASP A 454 3.26 2.46 34.72
N ARG A 455 4.05 1.42 34.41
CA ARG A 455 4.50 1.19 33.01
C ARG A 455 3.36 0.83 32.05
N ALA A 456 2.31 0.16 32.51
CA ALA A 456 1.18 -0.26 31.67
C ALA A 456 0.22 0.93 31.36
N ALA A 457 -0.11 1.73 32.36
CA ALA A 457 -0.96 2.92 32.21
C ALA A 457 -0.31 4.00 31.33
N ASN A 458 1.02 4.14 31.38
CA ASN A 458 1.74 5.03 30.47
C ASN A 458 1.75 4.51 29.03
N LYS A 459 1.82 3.18 28.82
CA LYS A 459 1.78 2.59 27.48
C LYS A 459 0.43 2.85 26.79
N GLU A 460 -0.70 2.72 27.49
CA GLU A 460 -2.04 2.99 26.91
C GLU A 460 -2.31 4.48 26.63
N ARG A 461 -1.85 5.40 27.50
CA ARG A 461 -1.89 6.85 27.25
C ARG A 461 -1.18 7.24 25.97
N CYS A 462 0.00 6.67 25.81
CA CYS A 462 0.81 6.83 24.63
C CYS A 462 0.10 6.25 23.38
N HIS A 463 -0.62 5.12 23.49
CA HIS A 463 -1.41 4.58 22.38
C HIS A 463 -2.59 5.47 21.95
N ALA A 464 -3.29 6.12 22.88
CA ALA A 464 -4.35 7.07 22.56
C ALA A 464 -3.79 8.35 21.88
N GLY A 465 -2.64 8.85 22.36
CA GLY A 465 -1.93 9.98 21.75
C GLY A 465 -1.54 9.72 20.29
N LYS A 466 -1.03 8.52 19.97
CA LYS A 466 -0.63 8.12 18.60
C LYS A 466 -1.69 8.33 17.54
N ILE A 467 -2.91 7.88 17.85
CA ILE A 467 -4.03 7.86 16.90
C ILE A 467 -4.55 9.28 16.72
N TYR A 468 -4.62 10.03 17.81
CA TYR A 468 -5.16 11.38 17.81
C TYR A 468 -4.33 12.35 16.94
N PHE A 469 -3.01 12.46 17.12
CA PHE A 469 -2.19 13.41 16.36
C PHE A 469 -2.23 13.17 14.85
N SER A 470 -2.19 11.90 14.45
CA SER A 470 -2.29 11.50 13.04
C SER A 470 -3.66 11.83 12.43
N ILE A 471 -4.74 11.69 13.22
CA ILE A 471 -6.09 12.05 12.80
C ILE A 471 -6.25 13.58 12.73
N SER A 472 -5.73 14.30 13.72
CA SER A 472 -5.71 15.77 13.80
C SER A 472 -5.08 16.37 12.54
N PHE A 473 -3.88 15.92 12.20
CA PHE A 473 -3.19 16.32 10.97
C PHE A 473 -4.04 16.13 9.71
N GLN A 474 -4.58 14.92 9.51
CA GLN A 474 -5.36 14.63 8.32
C GLN A 474 -6.65 15.46 8.26
N ALA A 475 -7.26 15.72 9.41
CA ALA A 475 -8.45 16.55 9.51
C ALA A 475 -8.14 18.03 9.22
N THR A 476 -6.98 18.55 9.65
CA THR A 476 -6.53 19.91 9.33
C THR A 476 -6.18 20.06 7.84
N ILE A 477 -5.54 19.06 7.23
CA ILE A 477 -5.29 19.04 5.78
C ILE A 477 -6.59 19.06 4.99
N ASN A 478 -7.60 18.33 5.46
CA ASN A 478 -8.92 18.38 4.85
C ASN A 478 -9.50 19.81 4.89
N LEU A 479 -9.32 20.55 5.99
CA LEU A 479 -9.76 21.95 6.09
C LEU A 479 -8.99 22.87 5.13
N LEU A 480 -7.67 22.73 5.03
CA LEU A 480 -6.84 23.47 4.06
C LEU A 480 -7.32 23.23 2.62
N ARG A 481 -7.63 21.97 2.27
CA ARG A 481 -8.17 21.61 0.95
C ARG A 481 -9.55 22.21 0.69
N LEU A 482 -10.41 22.31 1.70
CA LEU A 482 -11.69 23.02 1.58
C LEU A 482 -11.51 24.51 1.30
N GLN A 483 -10.41 25.12 1.76
CA GLN A 483 -10.03 26.49 1.40
C GLN A 483 -9.31 26.59 0.05
N GLY A 484 -9.09 25.47 -0.65
CA GLY A 484 -8.38 25.42 -1.93
C GLY A 484 -6.85 25.47 -1.83
N VAL A 485 -6.29 25.30 -0.63
CA VAL A 485 -4.84 25.44 -0.37
C VAL A 485 -4.23 24.07 -0.03
N LYS A 486 -2.99 23.82 -0.49
CA LYS A 486 -2.22 22.63 -0.13
C LYS A 486 -1.42 22.90 1.15
N LEU A 487 -1.06 21.84 1.89
CA LEU A 487 -0.27 21.96 3.12
C LEU A 487 1.03 22.72 2.86
N ASN A 488 1.33 23.75 3.67
CA ASN A 488 2.50 24.62 3.57
C ASN A 488 2.58 25.46 2.28
N ASP A 489 1.49 25.56 1.52
CA ASP A 489 1.36 26.53 0.43
C ASP A 489 0.66 27.79 0.94
N HIS A 490 0.95 28.94 0.32
CA HIS A 490 0.35 30.20 0.74
C HIS A 490 -1.03 30.40 0.09
N ALA A 491 -1.89 31.17 0.78
CA ALA A 491 -3.16 31.59 0.20
C ALA A 491 -2.91 32.46 -1.05
N VAL A 492 -3.71 32.27 -2.10
CA VAL A 492 -3.64 33.07 -3.33
C VAL A 492 -4.82 34.06 -3.35
N PRO A 493 -4.58 35.38 -3.53
CA PRO A 493 -5.63 36.37 -3.51
C PRO A 493 -6.64 36.13 -4.65
N PRO A 494 -7.96 36.29 -4.40
CA PRO A 494 -8.95 36.15 -5.45
C PRO A 494 -8.71 37.19 -6.56
N GLU A 495 -8.72 36.75 -7.82
CA GLU A 495 -8.65 37.66 -8.97
C GLU A 495 -9.89 38.55 -9.01
N ASP A 496 -9.68 39.87 -8.96
CA ASP A 496 -10.75 40.85 -9.08
C ASP A 496 -11.20 40.93 -10.54
N ARG A 497 -12.41 40.46 -10.83
CA ARG A 497 -12.99 40.49 -12.19
C ARG A 497 -13.60 41.85 -12.55
N SER A 498 -13.57 42.84 -11.66
CA SER A 498 -14.09 44.20 -11.92
C SER A 498 -13.14 45.07 -12.76
N GLN A 499 -12.40 44.47 -13.69
CA GLN A 499 -11.39 45.13 -14.53
C GLN A 499 -11.97 46.03 -15.63
N TYR A 500 -12.97 46.88 -15.36
CA TYR A 500 -13.42 47.87 -16.36
C TYR A 500 -13.99 49.15 -15.72
N HIS A 501 -13.17 49.94 -15.02
CA HIS A 501 -13.45 51.36 -14.79
C HIS A 501 -12.21 52.23 -15.05
N PRO A 502 -12.31 53.31 -15.86
CA PRO A 502 -11.19 54.23 -16.10
C PRO A 502 -10.91 55.03 -14.82
N GLY A 503 -9.75 54.80 -14.19
CA GLY A 503 -9.34 55.42 -12.93
C GLY A 503 -8.81 54.45 -11.85
N TYR A 504 -8.80 53.13 -12.13
CA TYR A 504 -8.37 52.11 -11.17
C TYR A 504 -6.86 52.16 -10.90
N VAL A 505 -6.49 52.47 -9.65
CA VAL A 505 -5.14 52.26 -9.12
C VAL A 505 -5.01 50.77 -8.78
N SER A 506 -3.99 50.10 -9.31
CA SER A 506 -3.68 48.70 -8.99
C SER A 506 -3.41 48.55 -7.49
N TYR A 507 -4.44 48.22 -6.71
CA TYR A 507 -4.27 47.87 -5.30
C TYR A 507 -3.64 46.49 -5.22
N LEU A 508 -2.40 46.38 -4.74
CA LEU A 508 -1.75 45.09 -4.51
C LEU A 508 -2.49 44.38 -3.36
N PRO A 509 -3.23 43.28 -3.60
CA PRO A 509 -4.02 42.61 -2.57
C PRO A 509 -3.15 42.08 -1.41
N GLU A 510 -1.87 41.85 -1.65
CA GLU A 510 -0.88 41.40 -0.66
C GLU A 510 -0.66 42.41 0.50
N ASN A 511 -0.96 43.69 0.29
CA ASN A 511 -0.84 44.72 1.31
C ASN A 511 -2.14 44.98 2.09
N ASP A 512 -3.25 44.35 1.69
CA ASP A 512 -4.53 44.46 2.37
C ASP A 512 -4.46 43.81 3.77
N PRO A 513 -4.78 44.54 4.86
CA PRO A 513 -4.82 43.96 6.21
C PRO A 513 -5.85 42.82 6.34
N GLU A 514 -6.97 42.87 5.61
CA GLU A 514 -7.99 41.82 5.62
C GLU A 514 -7.46 40.55 4.94
N TRP A 515 -6.75 40.69 3.82
CA TRP A 515 -6.09 39.57 3.15
C TRP A 515 -4.98 38.95 3.99
N LYS A 516 -4.14 39.78 4.63
CA LYS A 516 -3.09 39.32 5.55
C LYS A 516 -3.66 38.48 6.68
N THR A 517 -4.81 38.85 7.23
CA THR A 517 -5.44 38.08 8.31
C THR A 517 -5.86 36.69 7.85
N TYR A 518 -6.48 36.59 6.66
CA TYR A 518 -6.83 35.30 6.08
C TYR A 518 -5.59 34.46 5.72
N SER A 519 -4.57 35.07 5.12
CA SER A 519 -3.32 34.37 4.77
C SER A 519 -2.62 33.82 6.01
N LEU A 520 -2.48 34.62 7.08
CA LEU A 520 -1.89 34.18 8.34
C LEU A 520 -2.67 33.03 8.98
N TRP A 521 -4.00 33.01 8.85
CA TRP A 521 -4.81 31.89 9.32
C TRP A 521 -4.52 30.61 8.53
N ILE A 522 -4.32 30.69 7.21
CA ILE A 522 -3.94 29.53 6.37
C ILE A 522 -2.53 29.03 6.70
N ASP A 523 -1.59 29.94 6.91
CA ASP A 523 -0.22 29.60 7.33
C ASP A 523 -0.25 28.93 8.72
N TYR A 524 -1.05 29.45 9.66
CA TYR A 524 -1.26 28.86 10.98
C TYR A 524 -1.84 27.44 10.89
N LEU A 525 -2.83 27.18 10.03
CA LEU A 525 -3.37 25.83 9.85
C LEU A 525 -2.32 24.84 9.33
N SER A 526 -1.44 25.29 8.44
CA SER A 526 -0.32 24.48 7.94
C SER A 526 0.70 24.19 9.03
N GLN A 527 1.10 25.19 9.80
CA GLN A 527 1.99 25.04 10.95
C GLN A 527 1.38 24.09 11.99
N TYR A 528 0.11 24.30 12.37
CA TYR A 528 -0.60 23.45 13.32
C TYR A 528 -0.63 21.98 12.85
N ALA A 529 -0.88 21.73 11.56
CA ALA A 529 -0.81 20.38 11.02
C ALA A 529 0.61 19.78 11.19
N MET A 530 1.66 20.51 10.81
CA MET A 530 3.05 20.04 10.91
C MET A 530 3.48 19.77 12.35
N GLU A 531 3.11 20.62 13.31
CA GLU A 531 3.41 20.47 14.74
C GLU A 531 2.76 19.22 15.35
N ASN A 532 1.47 18.98 15.08
CA ASN A 532 0.77 17.77 15.52
C ASN A 532 1.53 16.52 15.06
N PHE A 533 2.11 16.60 13.88
CA PHE A 533 2.72 15.48 13.21
C PHE A 533 4.16 15.22 13.68
N GLN A 534 4.91 16.29 13.96
CA GLN A 534 6.17 16.22 14.69
C GLN A 534 5.97 15.57 16.05
N ARG A 535 4.92 15.99 16.79
CA ARG A 535 4.57 15.39 18.08
C ARG A 535 4.25 13.90 17.96
N ALA A 536 3.59 13.48 16.89
CA ALA A 536 3.35 12.05 16.63
C ALA A 536 4.64 11.26 16.43
N ALA A 537 5.63 11.84 15.73
CA ALA A 537 6.94 11.21 15.53
C ALA A 537 7.75 11.12 16.84
N GLU A 538 7.77 12.19 17.63
CA GLU A 538 8.41 12.22 18.97
C GLU A 538 7.82 11.15 19.89
N ILE A 539 6.49 11.03 19.94
CA ILE A 539 5.81 9.97 20.71
C ILE A 539 6.17 8.58 20.17
N GLY A 540 6.27 8.42 18.84
CA GLY A 540 6.70 7.17 18.22
C GLY A 540 8.12 6.75 18.62
N GLU A 541 9.03 7.73 18.71
CA GLU A 541 10.39 7.55 19.21
C GLU A 541 10.43 7.23 20.70
N GLU A 542 9.74 8.00 21.55
CA GLU A 542 9.64 7.76 23.00
C GLU A 542 9.16 6.33 23.34
N LEU A 543 8.35 5.76 22.45
CA LEU A 543 7.78 4.42 22.59
C LEU A 543 8.55 3.32 21.88
N ASN A 544 9.57 3.69 21.10
CA ASN A 544 10.33 2.78 20.25
C ASN A 544 9.44 1.97 19.28
N GLU A 545 8.48 2.63 18.62
CA GLU A 545 7.52 2.01 17.70
C GLU A 545 7.71 2.49 16.26
N ALA A 546 8.44 1.70 15.47
CA ALA A 546 8.97 2.08 14.16
C ALA A 546 7.89 2.52 13.17
N TRP A 547 6.77 1.80 13.18
CA TRP A 547 5.66 2.03 12.25
C TRP A 547 5.05 3.44 12.38
N ILE A 548 5.09 4.06 13.57
CA ILE A 548 4.56 5.42 13.79
C ILE A 548 5.49 6.43 13.16
N VAL A 549 6.78 6.32 13.45
CA VAL A 549 7.81 7.22 12.91
C VAL A 549 7.90 7.07 11.39
N HIS A 550 7.77 5.85 10.86
CA HIS A 550 7.73 5.61 9.41
C HIS A 550 6.51 6.24 8.76
N ASN A 551 5.32 5.99 9.29
CA ASN A 551 4.10 6.66 8.83
C ASN A 551 4.27 8.16 8.91
N ALA A 552 4.95 8.63 9.96
CA ALA A 552 5.22 10.02 10.13
C ALA A 552 5.97 10.59 8.89
N VAL A 553 7.19 10.11 8.70
CA VAL A 553 8.04 10.55 7.59
C VAL A 553 7.33 10.43 6.24
N VAL A 554 6.63 9.33 5.97
CA VAL A 554 5.94 9.09 4.70
C VAL A 554 4.82 10.10 4.44
N TYR A 555 3.97 10.40 5.42
CA TYR A 555 2.91 11.39 5.23
C TYR A 555 3.47 12.80 5.00
N VAL A 556 4.47 13.21 5.78
CA VAL A 556 5.09 14.54 5.62
C VAL A 556 5.69 14.69 4.23
N LEU A 557 6.46 13.70 3.76
CA LEU A 557 7.04 13.73 2.41
C LEU A 557 5.97 13.71 1.32
N ASN A 558 4.89 12.93 1.48
CA ASN A 558 3.82 12.81 0.48
C ASN A 558 2.96 14.07 0.38
N TYR A 559 2.51 14.63 1.50
CA TYR A 559 1.67 15.85 1.49
C TYR A 559 2.48 17.08 1.04
N ASN A 560 3.79 17.11 1.31
CA ASN A 560 4.70 18.16 0.83
C ASN A 560 5.40 17.85 -0.50
N ARG A 561 4.96 16.82 -1.24
CA ARG A 561 5.57 16.45 -2.54
C ARG A 561 5.58 17.62 -3.53
N HIS A 562 4.58 18.48 -3.48
CA HIS A 562 4.49 19.67 -4.33
C HIS A 562 5.65 20.65 -4.05
N LEU A 563 5.95 20.94 -2.78
CA LEU A 563 7.11 21.75 -2.37
C LEU A 563 8.44 21.09 -2.75
N ILE A 564 8.55 19.77 -2.53
CA ILE A 564 9.75 19.00 -2.87
C ILE A 564 10.01 19.04 -4.39
N SER A 565 8.97 18.92 -5.19
CA SER A 565 9.09 18.93 -6.65
C SER A 565 9.39 20.33 -7.20
N SER A 566 8.92 21.39 -6.53
CA SER A 566 9.19 22.78 -6.91
C SER A 566 10.51 23.34 -6.36
N GLY A 567 11.29 22.56 -5.60
CA GLY A 567 12.55 23.03 -4.99
C GLY A 567 12.38 23.93 -3.76
N ARG A 568 11.19 23.94 -3.14
CA ARG A 568 10.83 24.75 -1.96
C ARG A 568 11.03 24.00 -0.63
N GLN A 569 11.89 22.96 -0.59
CA GLN A 569 12.13 22.17 0.63
C GLN A 569 12.67 22.98 1.80
N ARG A 570 13.29 24.15 1.55
CA ARG A 570 13.83 25.03 2.59
C ARG A 570 12.79 25.38 3.65
N GLU A 571 11.54 25.55 3.24
CA GLU A 571 10.41 25.93 4.09
C GLU A 571 10.04 24.86 5.13
N ILE A 572 10.50 23.62 4.94
CA ILE A 572 10.15 22.48 5.81
C ILE A 572 11.37 21.80 6.46
N ILE A 573 12.56 22.39 6.38
CA ILE A 573 13.81 21.76 6.89
C ILE A 573 13.74 21.44 8.37
N GLU A 574 13.22 22.35 9.20
CA GLU A 574 13.14 22.15 10.64
C GLU A 574 12.35 20.88 10.98
N TYR A 575 11.21 20.68 10.31
CA TYR A 575 10.40 19.47 10.46
C TYR A 575 11.13 18.22 9.96
N LEU A 576 11.80 18.29 8.80
CA LEU A 576 12.57 17.16 8.26
C LEU A 576 13.75 16.78 9.18
N GLN A 577 14.37 17.76 9.84
CA GLN A 577 15.45 17.54 10.79
C GLN A 577 14.96 16.81 12.05
N THR A 578 13.81 17.22 12.61
CA THR A 578 13.21 16.53 13.77
C THR A 578 12.84 15.09 13.41
N LEU A 579 12.22 14.89 12.24
CA LEU A 579 11.88 13.56 11.75
C LEU A 579 13.12 12.68 11.53
N LEU A 580 14.25 13.26 11.10
CA LEU A 580 15.51 12.55 10.93
C LEU A 580 16.05 12.05 12.28
N GLY A 581 15.92 12.85 13.33
CA GLY A 581 16.23 12.44 14.70
C GLY A 581 15.42 11.21 15.11
N ALA A 582 14.10 11.28 14.96
CA ALA A 582 13.20 10.21 15.34
C ALA A 582 13.43 8.91 14.54
N ILE A 583 13.62 8.96 13.21
CA ILE A 583 13.76 7.73 12.40
C ILE A 583 15.10 7.01 12.63
N LYS A 584 16.15 7.74 13.03
CA LYS A 584 17.47 7.15 13.32
C LYS A 584 17.42 6.15 14.47
N THR A 585 16.48 6.29 15.40
CA THR A 585 16.36 5.41 16.57
C THR A 585 15.54 4.14 16.28
N VAL A 586 14.60 4.17 15.32
CA VAL A 586 13.59 3.11 15.18
C VAL A 586 13.70 2.23 13.91
N GLY A 587 14.56 2.60 12.94
CA GLY A 587 15.07 1.69 11.90
C GLY A 587 14.15 1.39 10.71
N SER A 588 14.35 2.13 9.60
CA SER A 588 13.97 1.74 8.23
C SER A 588 14.94 2.37 7.23
N THR A 589 15.58 1.55 6.39
CA THR A 589 16.62 2.04 5.48
C THR A 589 16.06 2.90 4.35
N THR A 590 15.01 2.47 3.64
CA THR A 590 14.50 3.18 2.45
C THR A 590 13.91 4.55 2.79
N ILE A 591 13.06 4.62 3.81
CA ILE A 591 12.39 5.85 4.25
C ILE A 591 13.42 6.85 4.78
N LEU A 592 14.41 6.36 5.52
CA LEU A 592 15.54 7.16 5.99
C LEU A 592 16.31 7.82 4.84
N LEU A 593 16.62 7.06 3.77
CA LEU A 593 17.34 7.61 2.62
C LEU A 593 16.54 8.68 1.87
N MET A 594 15.23 8.46 1.70
CA MET A 594 14.35 9.46 1.09
C MET A 594 14.30 10.75 1.90
N LEU A 595 14.23 10.63 3.24
CA LEU A 595 14.25 11.76 4.16
C LEU A 595 15.60 12.50 4.13
N CYS A 596 16.71 11.76 4.23
CA CYS A 596 18.07 12.32 4.13
C CYS A 596 18.25 13.09 2.82
N ASN A 597 17.81 12.54 1.70
CA ASN A 597 17.89 13.21 0.40
C ASN A 597 17.03 14.49 0.37
N ALA A 598 15.78 14.44 0.83
CA ALA A 598 14.89 15.61 0.84
C ALA A 598 15.46 16.75 1.70
N LEU A 599 15.98 16.41 2.88
CA LEU A 599 16.59 17.34 3.82
C LEU A 599 17.89 17.94 3.28
N ALA A 600 18.83 17.09 2.82
CA ALA A 600 20.10 17.55 2.26
C ALA A 600 19.90 18.43 1.02
N ARG A 601 18.94 18.10 0.14
CA ARG A 601 18.57 18.97 -0.99
C ARG A 601 18.01 20.30 -0.52
N GLY A 602 17.13 20.31 0.48
CA GLY A 602 16.59 21.55 1.04
C GLY A 602 17.67 22.47 1.59
N LEU A 603 18.70 21.91 2.23
CA LEU A 603 19.82 22.66 2.77
C LEU A 603 20.66 23.33 1.68
N ILE A 604 20.91 22.65 0.54
CA ILE A 604 21.84 23.15 -0.49
C ILE A 604 21.18 23.97 -1.62
N LEU A 605 19.89 23.76 -1.91
CA LEU A 605 19.24 24.32 -3.11
C LEU A 605 19.28 25.86 -3.19
N CYS A 606 19.15 26.55 -2.06
CA CYS A 606 19.20 28.02 -2.01
C CYS A 606 20.61 28.59 -2.25
N TRP A 607 21.65 27.78 -2.09
CA TRP A 607 23.05 28.17 -2.23
C TRP A 607 23.64 27.86 -3.61
N ILE A 608 22.87 27.20 -4.48
CA ILE A 608 23.27 26.96 -5.87
C ILE A 608 23.11 28.27 -6.65
N PRO A 609 24.21 28.83 -7.21
CA PRO A 609 24.13 30.07 -7.98
C PRO A 609 23.18 29.92 -9.17
N LYS A 610 22.21 30.83 -9.31
CA LYS A 610 21.33 30.88 -10.49
C LYS A 610 22.12 31.47 -11.67
N PRO A 611 22.15 30.83 -12.85
CA PRO A 611 22.77 31.43 -14.03
C PRO A 611 22.01 32.72 -14.37
N LYS A 612 22.72 33.86 -14.35
CA LYS A 612 22.16 35.11 -14.88
C LYS A 612 22.02 34.93 -16.39
N LEU A 613 20.82 35.16 -16.94
CA LEU A 613 20.62 35.28 -18.39
C LEU A 613 21.48 36.45 -18.88
N ALA A 614 22.65 36.15 -19.43
CA ALA A 614 23.50 37.17 -20.00
C ALA A 614 22.84 37.71 -21.27
N GLU A 615 22.46 38.98 -21.25
CA GLU A 615 22.29 39.74 -22.48
C GLU A 615 23.55 39.55 -23.33
N LYS A 616 23.34 39.20 -24.60
CA LYS A 616 24.38 38.89 -25.58
C LYS A 616 25.50 39.95 -25.55
N LYS A 617 26.61 39.64 -24.88
CA LYS A 617 27.92 40.21 -25.18
C LYS A 617 28.90 39.07 -25.45
N LYS A 618 29.42 39.08 -26.67
CA LYS A 618 30.43 38.16 -27.18
C LYS A 618 31.72 38.32 -26.36
N THR A 619 31.97 37.41 -25.45
CA THR A 619 33.31 36.96 -25.01
C THR A 619 33.13 35.70 -24.16
N ASN A 620 33.80 34.60 -24.54
CA ASN A 620 33.83 33.33 -23.80
C ASN A 620 34.67 33.46 -22.53
N VAL A 621 34.19 34.21 -21.53
CA VAL A 621 34.72 34.15 -20.17
C VAL A 621 33.73 33.35 -19.34
N ILE A 622 34.10 32.13 -18.95
CA ILE A 622 33.35 31.36 -17.95
C ILE A 622 33.46 32.16 -16.65
N GLN A 623 32.39 32.84 -16.26
CA GLN A 623 32.33 33.58 -15.01
C GLN A 623 32.30 32.56 -13.87
N SER A 624 33.35 32.52 -13.04
CA SER A 624 33.40 31.64 -11.88
C SER A 624 32.41 32.13 -10.83
N PHE A 625 31.54 31.23 -10.38
CA PHE A 625 30.59 31.50 -9.30
C PHE A 625 31.22 31.07 -7.98
N SER A 626 31.32 31.98 -7.01
CA SER A 626 31.63 31.63 -5.62
C SER A 626 30.34 31.40 -4.84
N VAL A 627 30.34 30.38 -3.99
CA VAL A 627 29.25 30.13 -3.03
C VAL A 627 29.34 31.19 -1.92
N ASP A 628 28.19 31.70 -1.49
CA ASP A 628 28.12 32.62 -0.35
C ASP A 628 28.66 31.95 0.93
N PRO A 629 29.66 32.54 1.63
CA PRO A 629 30.21 31.98 2.85
C PRO A 629 29.16 31.70 3.95
N SER A 630 28.04 32.43 3.95
CA SER A 630 26.93 32.21 4.90
C SER A 630 26.22 30.86 4.72
N GLY A 631 26.33 30.24 3.54
CA GLY A 631 25.75 28.92 3.24
C GLY A 631 26.63 27.73 3.60
N LEU A 632 27.90 27.95 3.99
CA LEU A 632 28.83 26.86 4.32
C LEU A 632 28.35 25.94 5.45
N PRO A 633 27.71 26.43 6.54
CA PRO A 633 27.16 25.55 7.58
C PRO A 633 26.09 24.60 7.04
N ASP A 634 25.17 25.10 6.21
CA ASP A 634 24.10 24.30 5.61
C ASP A 634 24.67 23.24 4.66
N ILE A 635 25.70 23.60 3.87
CA ILE A 635 26.36 22.67 2.95
C ILE A 635 27.10 21.57 3.72
N LYS A 636 27.78 21.90 4.82
CA LYS A 636 28.43 20.91 5.68
C LYS A 636 27.41 19.98 6.34
N ALA A 637 26.31 20.51 6.86
CA ALA A 637 25.23 19.69 7.41
C ALA A 637 24.65 18.75 6.35
N ALA A 638 24.43 19.23 5.12
CA ALA A 638 23.96 18.38 4.02
C ALA A 638 24.94 17.27 3.66
N LEU A 639 26.25 17.53 3.71
CA LEU A 639 27.30 16.53 3.51
C LEU A 639 27.25 15.44 4.57
N GLU A 640 27.20 15.81 5.86
CA GLU A 640 27.10 14.87 6.98
C GLU A 640 25.86 13.96 6.86
N ILE A 641 24.71 14.55 6.47
CA ILE A 641 23.45 13.80 6.28
C ILE A 641 23.57 12.81 5.11
N CYS A 642 24.20 13.22 4.00
CA CYS A 642 24.42 12.35 2.86
C CYS A 642 25.42 11.23 3.15
N GLU A 643 26.52 11.53 3.84
CA GLU A 643 27.53 10.54 4.23
C GLU A 643 26.97 9.52 5.21
N PHE A 644 26.15 9.97 6.17
CA PHE A 644 25.37 9.09 7.03
C PHE A 644 24.47 8.16 6.20
N ALA A 645 23.70 8.69 5.24
CA ALA A 645 22.83 7.91 4.38
C ALA A 645 23.59 6.85 3.55
N LEU A 646 24.73 7.23 2.95
CA LEU A 646 25.57 6.32 2.16
C LEU A 646 26.21 5.22 3.04
N ASN A 647 26.63 5.54 4.26
CA ASN A 647 27.15 4.57 5.21
C ASN A 647 26.10 3.52 5.61
N VAL A 648 24.84 3.94 5.79
CA VAL A 648 23.73 3.00 6.04
C VAL A 648 23.56 2.05 4.85
N THR A 649 23.57 2.54 3.60
CA THR A 649 23.45 1.66 2.42
C THR A 649 24.57 0.62 2.31
N THR A 650 25.78 0.96 2.76
CA THR A 650 26.95 0.06 2.68
C THR A 650 26.95 -1.00 3.78
N ARG A 651 26.30 -0.73 4.93
CA ARG A 651 26.26 -1.62 6.11
C ARG A 651 25.02 -2.51 6.17
N THR A 652 24.07 -2.38 5.24
CA THR A 652 22.84 -3.17 5.25
C THR A 652 23.08 -4.67 4.97
N VAL A 653 22.45 -5.52 5.78
CA VAL A 653 22.39 -6.98 5.61
C VAL A 653 21.63 -7.30 4.30
N PRO A 654 22.01 -8.33 3.52
CA PRO A 654 21.43 -8.64 2.19
C PRO A 654 19.90 -8.84 2.11
N ASN A 655 19.16 -8.82 3.22
CA ASN A 655 17.70 -9.00 3.26
C ASN A 655 16.87 -7.69 3.09
N GLU A 656 17.48 -6.51 3.10
CA GLU A 656 16.81 -5.23 2.78
C GLU A 656 17.51 -4.55 1.60
N ALA A 657 17.25 -5.02 0.38
CA ALA A 657 17.83 -4.42 -0.82
C ALA A 657 17.27 -3.00 -1.05
N VAL A 658 18.12 -1.98 -0.89
CA VAL A 658 17.79 -0.59 -1.17
C VAL A 658 17.60 -0.38 -2.68
N PRO A 659 16.52 0.28 -3.14
CA PRO A 659 16.35 0.60 -4.56
C PRO A 659 17.48 1.50 -5.08
N ILE A 660 18.08 1.13 -6.22
CA ILE A 660 19.20 1.87 -6.84
C ILE A 660 18.79 3.33 -7.12
N ALA A 661 17.56 3.58 -7.53
CA ALA A 661 17.04 4.92 -7.79
C ALA A 661 17.10 5.84 -6.55
N THR A 662 16.82 5.32 -5.36
CA THR A 662 16.90 6.07 -4.10
C THR A 662 18.36 6.40 -3.76
N GLN A 663 19.26 5.43 -3.96
CA GLN A 663 20.69 5.62 -3.76
C GLN A 663 21.27 6.66 -4.73
N GLN A 664 20.87 6.63 -6.01
CA GLN A 664 21.29 7.59 -7.03
C GLN A 664 20.96 9.03 -6.63
N GLN A 665 19.77 9.28 -6.05
CA GLN A 665 19.38 10.63 -5.63
C GLN A 665 20.26 11.15 -4.49
N VAL A 666 20.57 10.30 -3.50
CA VAL A 666 21.48 10.67 -2.41
C VAL A 666 22.89 10.96 -2.94
N ILE A 667 23.40 10.13 -3.87
CA ILE A 667 24.71 10.33 -4.51
C ILE A 667 24.75 11.67 -5.26
N ALA A 668 23.72 11.99 -6.05
CA ALA A 668 23.64 13.25 -6.78
C ALA A 668 23.68 14.46 -5.83
N THR A 669 22.92 14.39 -4.73
CA THR A 669 22.92 15.45 -3.71
C THR A 669 24.27 15.56 -3.00
N TRP A 670 24.90 14.44 -2.67
CA TRP A 670 26.23 14.39 -2.03
C TRP A 670 27.32 14.99 -2.92
N VAL A 671 27.40 14.58 -4.19
CA VAL A 671 28.37 15.13 -5.16
C VAL A 671 28.16 16.63 -5.33
N LYS A 672 26.90 17.09 -5.44
CA LYS A 672 26.60 18.52 -5.55
C LYS A 672 27.02 19.30 -4.30
N ALA A 673 26.78 18.74 -3.11
CA ALA A 673 27.23 19.35 -1.85
C ALA A 673 28.76 19.41 -1.75
N LYS A 674 29.49 18.37 -2.20
CA LYS A 674 30.96 18.39 -2.28
C LYS A 674 31.46 19.48 -3.23
N GLN A 675 30.78 19.66 -4.37
CA GLN A 675 31.10 20.71 -5.33
C GLN A 675 30.95 22.11 -4.71
N LEU A 676 29.84 22.35 -4.01
CA LEU A 676 29.58 23.63 -3.33
C LEU A 676 30.57 23.89 -2.18
N ASN A 677 31.01 22.84 -1.49
CA ASN A 677 32.02 22.91 -0.44
C ASN A 677 33.47 22.94 -0.98
N GLN A 678 33.66 22.92 -2.31
CA GLN A 678 34.97 22.87 -2.97
C GLN A 678 35.85 21.68 -2.55
N GLN A 679 35.22 20.54 -2.20
CA GLN A 679 35.92 19.32 -1.78
C GLN A 679 36.02 18.31 -2.93
N GLN A 680 37.24 17.90 -3.30
CA GLN A 680 37.45 16.84 -4.30
C GLN A 680 36.95 15.48 -3.79
N ILE A 681 36.64 14.58 -4.73
CA ILE A 681 36.29 13.19 -4.44
C ILE A 681 37.47 12.33 -4.88
N GLY A 682 38.02 11.52 -3.97
CA GLY A 682 39.22 10.71 -4.23
C GLY A 682 39.06 9.71 -5.38
N HIS A 683 40.19 9.25 -5.94
CA HIS A 683 40.25 8.32 -7.08
C HIS A 683 39.56 6.97 -6.83
N GLU A 684 39.35 6.58 -5.56
CA GLU A 684 38.61 5.38 -5.18
C GLU A 684 37.08 5.56 -5.19
N LEU A 685 36.55 6.73 -5.59
CA LEU A 685 35.12 7.02 -5.76
C LEU A 685 34.26 6.63 -4.53
N GLY A 686 34.77 6.90 -3.32
CA GLY A 686 34.09 6.60 -2.05
C GLY A 686 34.44 7.57 -0.92
N THR A 687 33.72 7.47 0.20
CA THR A 687 34.02 8.16 1.46
C THR A 687 35.38 7.69 1.98
N GLU A 688 36.28 8.62 2.30
CA GLU A 688 37.72 8.38 2.58
C GLU A 688 38.04 7.46 3.78
N GLU A 689 37.04 6.89 4.47
CA GLU A 689 37.24 6.11 5.71
C GLU A 689 37.16 4.57 5.57
N ASN A 690 36.87 3.98 4.40
CA ASN A 690 36.68 2.52 4.28
C ASN A 690 37.71 1.83 3.37
N ASN A 691 38.93 1.66 3.86
CA ASN A 691 40.00 0.92 3.18
C ASN A 691 39.85 -0.62 3.17
N ASN A 692 38.69 -1.23 3.49
CA ASN A 692 38.58 -2.69 3.59
C ASN A 692 37.17 -3.28 3.30
N GLY A 693 36.51 -2.88 2.20
CA GLY A 693 35.29 -3.56 1.75
C GLY A 693 35.01 -3.30 0.28
N ALA A 694 34.86 -4.37 -0.51
CA ALA A 694 34.54 -4.31 -1.94
C ALA A 694 33.31 -3.41 -2.18
N GLN A 695 33.55 -2.17 -2.62
CA GLN A 695 32.50 -1.18 -2.84
C GLN A 695 31.57 -1.62 -3.98
N ASN A 696 30.29 -1.25 -3.87
CA ASN A 696 29.29 -1.53 -4.88
C ASN A 696 29.68 -0.87 -6.23
N PRO A 697 29.91 -1.65 -7.32
CA PRO A 697 30.35 -1.11 -8.61
C PRO A 697 29.33 -0.13 -9.21
N ILE A 698 28.04 -0.30 -8.93
CA ILE A 698 26.97 0.61 -9.38
C ILE A 698 27.13 1.99 -8.73
N ALA A 699 27.45 2.06 -7.43
CA ALA A 699 27.64 3.33 -6.73
C ALA A 699 28.82 4.12 -7.33
N ARG A 700 29.91 3.44 -7.69
CA ARG A 700 31.08 4.06 -8.35
C ARG A 700 30.73 4.66 -9.71
N VAL A 701 29.94 3.94 -10.51
CA VAL A 701 29.45 4.46 -11.80
C VAL A 701 28.60 5.71 -11.60
N LEU A 702 27.67 5.68 -10.64
CA LEU A 702 26.79 6.82 -10.34
C LEU A 702 27.57 8.03 -9.82
N VAL A 703 28.53 7.85 -8.91
CA VAL A 703 29.39 8.94 -8.41
C VAL A 703 30.16 9.58 -9.56
N GLY A 704 30.85 8.78 -10.38
CA GLY A 704 31.59 9.28 -11.53
C GLY A 704 30.69 10.07 -12.49
N LEU A 705 29.49 9.57 -12.77
CA LEU A 705 28.51 10.23 -13.64
C LEU A 705 28.06 11.60 -13.12
N GLU A 706 27.81 11.71 -11.82
CA GLU A 706 27.42 12.98 -11.21
C GLU A 706 28.60 13.97 -11.18
N MET A 707 29.83 13.51 -10.96
CA MET A 707 31.03 14.36 -11.08
C MET A 707 31.15 14.95 -12.49
N TYR A 708 31.00 14.13 -13.54
CA TYR A 708 30.96 14.59 -14.93
C TYR A 708 29.85 15.62 -15.19
N SER A 709 28.70 15.46 -14.54
CA SER A 709 27.55 16.36 -14.71
C SER A 709 27.71 17.69 -13.98
N CYS A 710 28.55 17.72 -12.95
CA CYS A 710 28.89 18.90 -12.18
C CYS A 710 29.94 19.78 -12.89
N ASN A 711 30.83 19.17 -13.68
CA ASN A 711 31.92 19.89 -14.33
C ASN A 711 31.43 20.85 -15.43
N GLY A 712 32.14 21.97 -15.61
CA GLY A 712 31.82 22.96 -16.64
C GLY A 712 30.63 23.87 -16.32
N LEU A 713 30.15 23.85 -15.07
CA LEU A 713 29.04 24.70 -14.60
C LEU A 713 29.51 26.04 -13.97
N GLY A 714 30.79 26.39 -14.08
CA GLY A 714 31.37 27.59 -13.47
C GLY A 714 31.55 27.51 -11.95
N LEU A 715 31.41 26.33 -11.37
CA LEU A 715 31.76 25.98 -9.98
C LEU A 715 33.06 25.14 -9.97
N MET A 716 33.46 24.60 -8.82
CA MET A 716 34.61 23.69 -8.72
C MET A 716 34.42 22.47 -9.65
N ASP A 717 35.44 22.16 -10.45
CA ASP A 717 35.49 20.98 -11.31
C ASP A 717 36.17 19.81 -10.59
N PHE A 718 35.53 18.65 -10.64
CA PHE A 718 36.05 17.41 -10.10
C PHE A 718 37.14 16.80 -10.97
N THR A 719 38.11 16.15 -10.33
CA THR A 719 39.01 15.20 -10.98
C THR A 719 38.26 13.89 -11.30
N VAL A 720 37.82 13.76 -12.54
CA VAL A 720 36.98 12.63 -12.98
C VAL A 720 37.80 11.42 -13.45
N PRO A 721 37.35 10.18 -13.19
CA PRO A 721 37.94 8.97 -13.78
C PRO A 721 37.76 8.97 -15.30
N SER A 722 38.58 8.19 -16.02
CA SER A 722 38.47 8.12 -17.48
C SER A 722 37.10 7.58 -17.91
N LEU A 723 36.53 8.18 -18.96
CA LEU A 723 35.21 7.79 -19.46
C LEU A 723 35.17 6.33 -19.92
N SER A 724 36.27 5.82 -20.50
CA SER A 724 36.43 4.43 -20.91
C SER A 724 36.33 3.45 -19.73
N GLN A 725 36.95 3.78 -18.59
CA GLN A 725 36.85 2.99 -17.36
C GLN A 725 35.42 2.99 -16.79
N LEU A 726 34.75 4.14 -16.75
CA LEU A 726 33.37 4.23 -16.26
C LEU A 726 32.39 3.44 -17.14
N VAL A 727 32.55 3.52 -18.47
CA VAL A 727 31.70 2.80 -19.42
C VAL A 727 31.92 1.29 -19.30
N LYS A 728 33.17 0.84 -19.21
CA LYS A 728 33.48 -0.57 -18.98
C LYS A 728 32.82 -1.09 -17.70
N LEU A 729 32.96 -0.36 -16.60
CA LEU A 729 32.34 -0.71 -15.32
C LEU A 729 30.81 -0.73 -15.40
N ALA A 730 30.19 0.24 -16.08
CA ALA A 730 28.74 0.31 -16.26
C ALA A 730 28.19 -0.87 -17.09
N LEU A 731 28.95 -1.35 -18.07
CA LEU A 731 28.58 -2.50 -18.91
C LEU A 731 28.77 -3.84 -18.18
N GLU A 732 29.68 -3.92 -17.22
CA GLU A 732 29.92 -5.11 -16.38
C GLU A 732 28.93 -5.23 -15.21
N CYS A 733 28.25 -4.15 -14.82
CA CYS A 733 27.29 -4.13 -13.71
C CYS A 733 26.01 -4.92 -14.02
N SER A 734 25.50 -5.67 -13.03
CA SER A 734 24.16 -6.27 -13.06
C SER A 734 23.13 -5.28 -12.52
N TRP A 735 22.53 -4.50 -13.41
CA TRP A 735 21.48 -3.53 -13.06
C TRP A 735 20.16 -4.23 -12.69
N SER A 736 19.62 -3.94 -11.51
CA SER A 736 18.29 -4.41 -11.10
C SER A 736 17.15 -3.53 -11.62
N ASP A 737 17.45 -2.29 -12.02
CA ASP A 737 16.51 -1.32 -12.57
C ASP A 737 16.96 -0.86 -13.97
N SER A 738 16.23 -1.31 -15.00
CA SER A 738 16.52 -0.98 -16.40
C SER A 738 16.35 0.51 -16.73
N LEU A 739 15.54 1.26 -15.98
CA LEU A 739 15.38 2.69 -16.18
C LEU A 739 16.63 3.44 -15.73
N VAL A 740 17.20 3.06 -14.58
CA VAL A 740 18.46 3.61 -14.07
C VAL A 740 19.62 3.25 -15.01
N GLU A 741 19.65 2.02 -15.54
CA GLU A 741 20.64 1.61 -16.56
C GLU A 741 20.54 2.50 -17.81
N LEU A 742 19.33 2.69 -18.35
CA LEU A 742 19.08 3.51 -19.54
C LEU A 742 19.50 4.98 -19.32
N GLN A 743 19.14 5.56 -18.17
CA GLN A 743 19.50 6.93 -17.82
C GLN A 743 21.02 7.09 -17.68
N THR A 744 21.68 6.13 -17.02
CA THR A 744 23.13 6.11 -16.84
C THR A 744 23.85 6.06 -18.19
N LEU A 745 23.50 5.09 -19.03
CA LEU A 745 24.13 4.93 -20.35
C LEU A 745 23.89 6.12 -21.27
N THR A 746 22.70 6.72 -21.22
CA THR A 746 22.37 7.90 -22.03
C THR A 746 23.24 9.09 -21.65
N ARG A 747 23.45 9.32 -20.35
CA ARG A 747 24.33 10.38 -19.86
C ARG A 747 25.80 10.11 -20.21
N LEU A 748 26.27 8.86 -20.07
CA LEU A 748 27.62 8.47 -20.51
C LEU A 748 27.81 8.67 -22.03
N THR A 749 26.78 8.37 -22.83
CA THR A 749 26.79 8.60 -24.29
C THR A 749 26.91 10.09 -24.60
N TYR A 750 26.17 10.94 -23.89
CA TYR A 750 26.26 12.39 -24.04
C TYR A 750 27.68 12.90 -23.72
N PHE A 751 28.27 12.46 -22.60
CA PHE A 751 29.65 12.86 -22.26
C PHE A 751 30.67 12.37 -23.29
N ALA A 752 30.52 11.15 -23.81
CA ALA A 752 31.38 10.63 -24.88
C ALA A 752 31.26 11.45 -26.18
N TYR A 753 30.04 11.89 -26.51
CA TYR A 753 29.81 12.78 -27.66
C TYR A 753 30.50 14.13 -27.49
N VAL A 754 30.37 14.75 -26.31
CA VAL A 754 31.04 16.02 -25.97
C VAL A 754 32.57 15.87 -26.01
N SER A 755 33.12 14.73 -25.58
CA SER A 755 34.55 14.41 -25.66
C SER A 755 35.01 13.89 -27.04
N HIS A 756 34.11 13.83 -28.02
CA HIS A 756 34.37 13.32 -29.38
C HIS A 756 34.90 11.88 -29.46
N ASP A 757 34.53 11.03 -28.48
CA ASP A 757 34.88 9.60 -28.45
C ASP A 757 33.80 8.78 -29.18
N TYR A 758 34.02 8.55 -30.48
CA TYR A 758 33.08 7.84 -31.34
C TYR A 758 32.86 6.37 -30.93
N GLU A 759 33.90 5.70 -30.43
CA GLU A 759 33.85 4.28 -30.08
C GLU A 759 32.95 4.05 -28.87
N ILE A 760 33.12 4.87 -27.82
CA ILE A 760 32.26 4.83 -26.64
C ILE A 760 30.82 5.21 -26.98
N VAL A 761 30.60 6.28 -27.77
CA VAL A 761 29.25 6.68 -28.21
C VAL A 761 28.53 5.52 -28.90
N THR A 762 29.23 4.84 -29.81
CA THR A 762 28.66 3.72 -30.57
C THR A 762 28.35 2.53 -29.65
N THR A 763 29.25 2.23 -28.71
CA THR A 763 29.10 1.12 -27.77
C THR A 763 27.94 1.33 -26.82
N CYS A 764 27.86 2.49 -26.17
CA CYS A 764 26.76 2.84 -25.27
C CYS A 764 25.42 2.91 -26.02
N SER A 765 25.39 3.51 -27.21
CA SER A 765 24.17 3.59 -28.03
C SER A 765 23.64 2.19 -28.38
N LYS A 766 24.52 1.25 -28.79
CA LYS A 766 24.12 -0.14 -29.04
C LYS A 766 23.50 -0.80 -27.81
N ARG A 767 24.06 -0.57 -26.61
CA ARG A 767 23.50 -1.08 -25.35
C ARG A 767 22.15 -0.44 -25.03
N ILE A 768 22.00 0.87 -25.18
CA ILE A 768 20.73 1.60 -24.98
C ILE A 768 19.64 1.05 -25.89
N PHE A 769 19.94 0.90 -27.19
CA PHE A 769 18.99 0.32 -28.14
C PHE A 769 18.60 -1.09 -27.72
N ARG A 770 19.54 -1.92 -27.25
CA ARG A 770 19.21 -3.24 -26.73
C ARG A 770 18.25 -3.18 -25.54
N VAL A 771 18.54 -2.40 -24.49
CA VAL A 771 17.67 -2.28 -23.30
C VAL A 771 16.28 -1.79 -23.68
N ARG A 772 16.19 -0.76 -24.54
CA ARG A 772 14.92 -0.25 -25.07
C ARG A 772 14.11 -1.34 -25.79
N GLN A 773 14.77 -2.15 -26.61
CA GLN A 773 14.13 -3.22 -27.35
C GLN A 773 13.65 -4.36 -26.42
N GLU A 774 14.38 -4.66 -25.35
CA GLU A 774 13.92 -5.60 -24.31
C GLU A 774 12.66 -5.08 -23.60
N MET A 775 12.61 -3.79 -23.26
CA MET A 775 11.42 -3.16 -22.66
C MET A 775 10.21 -3.14 -23.61
N LEU A 776 10.42 -2.80 -24.89
CA LEU A 776 9.38 -2.84 -25.91
C LEU A 776 8.86 -4.26 -26.17
N SER A 777 9.76 -5.25 -26.14
CA SER A 777 9.39 -6.66 -26.23
C SER A 777 8.48 -7.09 -25.08
N ALA A 778 8.84 -6.71 -23.83
CA ALA A 778 8.03 -7.01 -22.66
C ALA A 778 6.66 -6.33 -22.73
N ALA A 779 6.59 -5.05 -23.11
CA ALA A 779 5.34 -4.31 -23.26
C ALA A 779 4.43 -4.92 -24.34
N ALA A 780 4.97 -5.23 -25.53
CA ALA A 780 4.23 -5.90 -26.60
C ALA A 780 3.75 -7.30 -26.19
N CYS A 781 4.54 -8.02 -25.37
CA CYS A 781 4.14 -9.31 -24.82
C CYS A 781 2.97 -9.16 -23.84
N ILE A 782 3.03 -8.18 -22.94
CA ILE A 782 1.94 -7.87 -21.99
C ILE A 782 0.68 -7.44 -22.75
N GLN A 783 0.82 -6.63 -23.80
CA GLN A 783 -0.28 -6.27 -24.68
C GLN A 783 -0.90 -7.52 -25.33
N GLY A 784 -0.09 -8.41 -25.91
CA GLY A 784 -0.56 -9.67 -26.47
C GLY A 784 -1.29 -10.52 -25.43
N LYS A 785 -0.76 -10.65 -24.22
CA LYS A 785 -1.40 -11.38 -23.11
C LYS A 785 -2.72 -10.75 -22.68
N SER A 786 -2.76 -9.44 -22.52
CA SER A 786 -3.99 -8.71 -22.18
C SER A 786 -5.06 -8.86 -23.26
N ILE A 787 -4.68 -8.83 -24.55
CA ILE A 787 -5.62 -9.08 -25.65
C ILE A 787 -6.14 -10.52 -25.57
N ILE A 788 -5.27 -11.52 -25.35
CA ILE A 788 -5.65 -12.94 -25.18
C ILE A 788 -6.61 -13.13 -24.01
N GLU A 789 -6.31 -12.52 -22.86
CA GLU A 789 -7.13 -12.56 -21.64
C GLU A 789 -8.53 -11.97 -21.88
N ASN A 790 -8.63 -10.94 -22.73
CA ASN A 790 -9.89 -10.25 -23.04
C ASN A 790 -10.62 -10.77 -24.31
N MET A 791 -10.11 -11.80 -25.00
CA MET A 791 -10.40 -12.00 -26.44
C MET A 791 -11.80 -12.51 -26.85
N SER A 792 -12.80 -12.60 -25.96
CA SER A 792 -14.23 -13.00 -26.26
C SER A 792 -14.54 -14.16 -27.25
N GLY A 793 -13.56 -14.98 -27.64
CA GLY A 793 -13.72 -16.00 -28.69
C GLY A 793 -13.60 -15.42 -30.09
N GLN A 794 -13.39 -14.11 -30.21
CA GLN A 794 -13.29 -13.39 -31.46
C GLN A 794 -11.98 -13.74 -32.17
N LYS A 795 -12.11 -14.36 -33.34
CA LYS A 795 -10.99 -14.80 -34.16
C LYS A 795 -10.05 -13.66 -34.58
N HIS A 796 -10.59 -12.47 -34.85
CA HIS A 796 -9.76 -11.31 -35.19
C HIS A 796 -8.85 -10.87 -34.03
N LEU A 797 -9.29 -10.98 -32.77
CA LEU A 797 -8.46 -10.66 -31.61
C LEU A 797 -7.31 -11.66 -31.41
N ARG A 798 -7.46 -12.92 -31.86
CA ARG A 798 -6.33 -13.88 -31.93
C ARG A 798 -5.29 -13.45 -32.94
N VAL A 799 -5.73 -12.93 -34.10
CA VAL A 799 -4.83 -12.38 -35.10
C VAL A 799 -4.11 -11.15 -34.53
N THR A 800 -4.83 -10.20 -33.93
CA THR A 800 -4.23 -9.01 -33.29
C THR A 800 -3.28 -9.35 -32.14
N ALA A 801 -3.61 -10.33 -31.29
CA ALA A 801 -2.71 -10.82 -30.25
C ALA A 801 -1.46 -11.50 -30.83
N SER A 802 -1.63 -12.28 -31.90
CA SER A 802 -0.51 -12.92 -32.59
C SER A 802 0.44 -11.89 -33.18
N GLU A 803 -0.08 -10.80 -33.75
CA GLU A 803 0.72 -9.67 -34.23
C GLU A 803 1.51 -9.01 -33.10
N ALA A 804 0.90 -8.83 -31.92
CA ALA A 804 1.59 -8.28 -30.74
C ALA A 804 2.73 -9.21 -30.28
N PHE A 805 2.54 -10.54 -30.29
CA PHE A 805 3.62 -11.48 -29.99
C PHE A 805 4.71 -11.51 -31.08
N VAL A 806 4.35 -11.32 -32.35
CA VAL A 806 5.32 -11.15 -33.45
C VAL A 806 6.15 -9.88 -33.24
N GLN A 807 5.54 -8.75 -32.85
CA GLN A 807 6.28 -7.53 -32.50
C GLN A 807 7.20 -7.76 -31.29
N SER A 808 6.71 -8.45 -30.26
CA SER A 808 7.52 -8.83 -29.11
C SER A 808 8.76 -9.65 -29.50
N ALA A 809 8.60 -10.63 -30.40
CA ALA A 809 9.69 -11.44 -30.94
C ALA A 809 10.67 -10.62 -31.82
N ARG A 810 10.16 -9.67 -32.61
CA ARG A 810 10.99 -8.74 -33.42
C ARG A 810 11.90 -7.89 -32.53
N TYR A 811 11.32 -7.23 -31.52
CA TYR A 811 12.08 -6.42 -30.58
C TYR A 811 13.10 -7.24 -29.80
N ALA A 812 12.72 -8.43 -29.31
CA ALA A 812 13.66 -9.34 -28.63
C ALA A 812 14.79 -9.84 -29.56
N GLY A 813 14.49 -10.10 -30.83
CA GLY A 813 15.48 -10.51 -31.83
C GLY A 813 16.46 -9.39 -32.19
N GLU A 814 15.99 -8.14 -32.22
CA GLU A 814 16.84 -6.95 -32.37
C GLU A 814 17.76 -6.75 -31.16
N ALA A 815 17.21 -6.92 -29.95
CA ALA A 815 17.97 -6.94 -28.70
C ALA A 815 19.01 -8.08 -28.65
N GLY A 816 18.80 -9.16 -29.41
CA GLY A 816 19.61 -10.36 -29.33
C GLY A 816 19.35 -11.19 -28.07
N ASN A 817 18.19 -11.03 -27.45
CA ASN A 817 17.82 -11.72 -26.23
C ASN A 817 16.98 -12.96 -26.56
N TYR A 818 17.67 -14.11 -26.68
CA TYR A 818 17.06 -15.37 -27.07
C TYR A 818 15.90 -15.79 -26.15
N SER A 819 16.04 -15.57 -24.84
CA SER A 819 15.02 -15.96 -23.85
C SER A 819 13.67 -15.25 -24.11
N LEU A 820 13.72 -13.94 -24.39
CA LEU A 820 12.53 -13.14 -24.70
C LEU A 820 11.92 -13.52 -26.06
N VAL A 821 12.76 -13.82 -27.06
CA VAL A 821 12.25 -14.30 -28.37
C VAL A 821 11.51 -15.62 -28.19
N MET A 822 12.06 -16.57 -27.45
CA MET A 822 11.43 -17.87 -27.21
C MET A 822 10.16 -17.73 -26.38
N PHE A 823 10.13 -16.81 -25.44
CA PHE A 823 8.93 -16.49 -24.65
C PHE A 823 7.80 -15.96 -25.55
N ALA A 824 8.11 -14.98 -26.41
CA ALA A 824 7.16 -14.44 -27.39
C ALA A 824 6.71 -15.51 -28.41
N ALA A 825 7.63 -16.34 -28.91
CA ALA A 825 7.33 -17.42 -29.84
C ALA A 825 6.38 -18.47 -29.24
N ARG A 826 6.57 -18.83 -27.96
CA ARG A 826 5.68 -19.74 -27.24
C ARG A 826 4.27 -19.17 -27.13
N HIS A 827 4.15 -17.90 -26.73
CA HIS A 827 2.86 -17.24 -26.61
C HIS A 827 2.17 -17.04 -27.97
N PHE A 828 2.92 -16.73 -29.02
CA PHE A 828 2.43 -16.73 -30.40
C PHE A 828 1.88 -18.10 -30.80
N TRP A 829 2.65 -19.17 -30.62
CA TRP A 829 2.24 -20.52 -31.03
C TRP A 829 0.96 -20.98 -30.31
N ASN A 830 0.89 -20.74 -29.01
CA ASN A 830 -0.29 -21.06 -28.21
C ASN A 830 -1.52 -20.23 -28.62
N THR A 831 -1.31 -19.01 -29.13
CA THR A 831 -2.37 -18.13 -29.64
C THR A 831 -2.93 -18.62 -30.97
N CYS A 832 -2.04 -19.02 -31.88
CA CYS A 832 -2.35 -19.41 -33.25
C CYS A 832 -2.86 -20.86 -33.37
N LEU A 833 -2.48 -21.75 -32.45
CA LEU A 833 -2.82 -23.18 -32.48
C LEU A 833 -4.31 -23.47 -32.81
N PRO A 834 -5.30 -22.79 -32.20
CA PRO A 834 -6.72 -23.03 -32.49
C PRO A 834 -7.17 -22.60 -33.89
N LEU A 835 -6.38 -21.77 -34.59
CA LEU A 835 -6.66 -21.28 -35.94
C LEU A 835 -6.03 -22.15 -37.03
N LEU A 836 -5.17 -23.11 -36.66
CA LEU A 836 -4.51 -24.00 -37.60
C LEU A 836 -5.41 -25.13 -38.13
N SER A 837 -6.69 -25.19 -37.78
CA SER A 837 -7.62 -26.20 -38.32
C SER A 837 -8.07 -25.90 -39.75
N SER A 838 -8.06 -24.63 -40.18
CA SER A 838 -8.49 -24.19 -41.52
C SER A 838 -7.31 -23.87 -42.43
N PRO A 839 -7.30 -24.33 -43.71
CA PRO A 839 -6.26 -23.98 -44.68
C PRO A 839 -6.13 -22.47 -44.91
N HIS A 840 -7.26 -21.74 -44.94
CA HIS A 840 -7.27 -20.29 -45.16
C HIS A 840 -6.64 -19.51 -44.00
N ASP A 841 -6.79 -20.00 -42.78
CA ASP A 841 -6.21 -19.37 -41.59
C ASP A 841 -4.72 -19.67 -41.46
N ARG A 842 -4.27 -20.86 -41.90
CA ARG A 842 -2.84 -21.21 -41.93
C ARG A 842 -2.04 -20.27 -42.83
N GLU A 843 -2.62 -19.83 -43.94
CA GLU A 843 -1.97 -18.92 -44.88
C GLU A 843 -1.62 -17.57 -44.23
N GLN A 844 -2.51 -17.05 -43.36
CA GLN A 844 -2.32 -15.79 -42.64
C GLN A 844 -1.17 -15.85 -41.61
N PHE A 845 -0.77 -17.04 -41.15
CA PHE A 845 0.30 -17.21 -40.17
C PHE A 845 1.66 -17.56 -40.77
N LYS A 846 1.76 -17.71 -42.10
CA LYS A 846 3.02 -18.01 -42.78
C LYS A 846 4.06 -16.91 -42.53
N GLU A 847 3.75 -15.68 -42.92
CA GLU A 847 4.65 -14.53 -42.74
C GLU A 847 4.98 -14.27 -41.25
N PRO A 848 4.00 -14.23 -40.32
CA PRO A 848 4.27 -14.17 -38.87
C PRO A 848 5.25 -15.23 -38.36
N THR A 849 5.11 -16.47 -38.82
CA THR A 849 5.98 -17.59 -38.39
C THR A 849 7.39 -17.44 -38.96
N GLU A 850 7.53 -17.03 -40.23
CA GLU A 850 8.84 -16.73 -40.84
C GLU A 850 9.57 -15.60 -40.09
N ILE A 851 8.83 -14.56 -39.69
CA ILE A 851 9.38 -13.46 -38.88
C ILE A 851 9.91 -13.97 -37.54
N ILE A 852 9.15 -14.81 -36.84
CA ILE A 852 9.57 -15.36 -35.54
C ILE A 852 10.81 -16.23 -35.71
N LEU A 853 10.82 -17.13 -36.69
CA LEU A 853 11.98 -17.99 -37.00
C LEU A 853 13.23 -17.14 -37.32
N LYS A 854 13.09 -16.10 -38.14
CA LYS A 854 14.18 -15.17 -38.45
C LYS A 854 14.75 -14.51 -37.20
N ASN A 855 13.89 -14.10 -36.26
CA ASN A 855 14.32 -13.47 -35.02
C ASN A 855 14.93 -14.45 -34.01
N ILE A 856 14.49 -15.72 -33.99
CA ILE A 856 15.12 -16.80 -33.23
C ILE A 856 16.56 -16.99 -33.71
N ILE A 857 16.74 -17.17 -35.03
CA ILE A 857 18.07 -17.36 -35.63
C ILE A 857 18.97 -16.14 -35.37
N LYS A 858 18.43 -14.92 -35.52
CA LYS A 858 19.15 -13.66 -35.26
C LYS A 858 19.58 -13.51 -33.80
N ALA A 859 18.76 -13.95 -32.85
CA ALA A 859 19.12 -13.93 -31.44
C ALA A 859 20.14 -15.02 -31.09
N GLU A 860 20.02 -16.21 -31.69
CA GLU A 860 20.93 -17.33 -31.47
C GLU A 860 22.34 -17.06 -32.02
N SER A 861 22.47 -16.44 -33.20
CA SER A 861 23.77 -16.10 -33.77
C SER A 861 24.56 -15.11 -32.91
N LYS A 862 23.86 -14.13 -32.31
CA LYS A 862 24.45 -13.20 -31.33
C LYS A 862 24.82 -13.90 -30.01
N ASN A 863 24.01 -14.85 -29.55
CA ASN A 863 24.28 -15.60 -28.32
C ASN A 863 25.53 -16.49 -28.47
N LYS A 864 25.70 -17.14 -29.63
CA LYS A 864 26.90 -17.95 -29.96
C LYS A 864 28.18 -17.11 -30.08
N GLN A 865 28.11 -15.89 -30.63
CA GLN A 865 29.25 -14.96 -30.64
C GLN A 865 29.68 -14.52 -29.24
N VAL A 866 28.73 -14.30 -28.32
CA VAL A 866 29.04 -13.93 -26.93
C VAL A 866 29.65 -15.10 -26.15
N ILE A 867 29.22 -16.34 -26.41
CA ILE A 867 29.79 -17.55 -25.79
C ILE A 867 31.21 -17.81 -26.34
N SER A 868 31.42 -17.68 -27.66
CA SER A 868 32.75 -17.85 -28.26
C SER A 868 33.79 -16.85 -27.73
N ASN A 869 33.39 -15.61 -27.43
CA ASN A 869 34.29 -14.57 -26.90
C ASN A 869 34.53 -14.67 -25.38
N ARG A 870 33.88 -15.59 -24.66
CA ARG A 870 34.14 -15.87 -23.24
C ARG A 870 35.11 -17.04 -23.01
N TYR A 871 35.39 -17.82 -24.06
CA TYR A 871 36.29 -18.98 -24.02
C TYR A 871 37.57 -18.79 -24.87
N CYS A 872 37.78 -17.57 -25.39
CA CYS A 872 39.06 -17.05 -25.86
C CYS A 872 39.44 -15.87 -24.95
#